data_AF-A0A9P7YKB0-F1
#
_entry.id   AF-A0A9P7YKB0-F1
#
_cell.length_a   1.000
_cell.length_b   1.000
_cell.length_c   1.000
_cell.angle_alpha   90.00
_cell.angle_beta   90.00
_cell.angle_gamma   90.00
#
_symmetry.space_group_name_H-M   'P 1'
#
loop_
_entity.id
_entity.type
_entity.pdbx_description
1 polymer ?
#
loop_
_entity_poly.entity_id
_entity_poly.type
_entity_poly.pdbx_seq_one_letter_code
_entity_poly.pdbx_strand_id
1 'polypeptide(L)'
;MRPYFSCASRPALRALCFTSQCGRAFHPAPYRYQREDRPKLDESRRSEDLSPASLSVEQPKNSTSPPAQFKKCKPTRRTKLGTLEPHLLEGRTDEQILDSSASNFASKDARVQDIASAFESLVAAELTTGGDALKTTKRPHGGARTRKPAGLDTEEDALKAPKRSVGRPKLPPHEREKTATRPRKPKPAFHGNAWVEQVYNLRELDKATANTVLHLARGYGYDEPGVKRTKRAPSGIDKKRVHVLHPGLCDDILQRMKPYLTKHVGCDIIDINPGPAIWSSKVHEFLKPRSHILMEPETQLYGSIIQPLLDAPDSKYKLIPKSGVIWANLETVLDKEHLPHQIELVSGDPRLQEPNDTLLVLFNLSYWPKKSYRGFSSIQNLVTHQLMGASRTNSLFHKYGLVRVLMWVEDEDRYTHLPREIMTRKKSAMEAEISCQSILEIASSTTATNKKFRRDERIEATSTAKVLERMRAAGVSTPPGRESLPQLQLSQADISSIQMTSKPQRDLVERQRRFDRGDFTKYKVGLEKNRHNYTDEWLGMQRLAFRSASIVNRAADVDKLTLKGKDLILRQQAIHAVDSEEAQQERENLINLRRELNNEMVELPSVAHKTSAHINLDHWRMLIQDPPNLMYDRREYEPLRVSPQEFFPNHELALLDFQPRPLWPCLREDYSARFDIFEYIYAQISSSPSSSIQEGLKVVWPGFAEWLEVDCPSLRDPTKGGDPDLNISVRCLSVDLYEAIVESWLRWPVRPTRMEMLRMTSSNWRDFREGDWEPRDEILT
;
A
#
# COMPACT_ATOMS: atom_id res chain seq x y z
N MET A 1 -8.05 34.32 -57.05
CA MET A 1 -8.23 35.78 -56.86
C MET A 1 -7.46 36.22 -55.62
N ARG A 2 -6.78 37.39 -55.67
CA ARG A 2 -6.22 38.15 -54.53
C ARG A 2 -7.09 39.43 -54.36
N PRO A 3 -7.14 40.12 -53.20
CA PRO A 3 -6.06 40.95 -52.61
C PRO A 3 -5.70 40.52 -51.16
N TYR A 4 -4.48 40.68 -50.61
CA TYR A 4 -3.58 41.85 -50.45
C TYR A 4 -4.04 42.92 -49.44
N PHE A 5 -3.32 43.04 -48.32
CA PHE A 5 -2.85 44.33 -47.77
C PHE A 5 -1.54 44.13 -46.98
N SER A 6 -0.62 45.11 -47.12
CA SER A 6 0.66 45.29 -46.41
C SER A 6 0.48 46.33 -45.27
N CYS A 7 1.45 46.76 -44.43
CA CYS A 7 2.92 46.76 -44.52
C CYS A 7 3.61 47.05 -43.15
N ALA A 8 4.90 46.70 -43.04
CA ALA A 8 6.01 47.32 -42.27
C ALA A 8 5.79 47.87 -40.82
N SER A 9 6.65 47.51 -39.86
CA SER A 9 7.95 48.19 -39.74
C SER A 9 9.02 47.45 -38.88
N ARG A 10 10.28 47.66 -39.26
CA ARG A 10 11.56 47.49 -38.52
C ARG A 10 12.15 48.91 -38.32
N PRO A 11 13.14 49.21 -37.44
CA PRO A 11 14.35 48.44 -37.08
C PRO A 11 14.53 48.33 -35.54
N ALA A 12 15.70 48.09 -34.90
CA ALA A 12 17.11 48.02 -35.31
C ALA A 12 17.94 47.06 -34.41
N LEU A 13 19.24 46.92 -34.71
CA LEU A 13 20.24 46.32 -33.79
C LEU A 13 20.90 47.38 -32.91
N ARG A 14 21.33 46.98 -31.71
CA ARG A 14 22.67 47.32 -31.19
C ARG A 14 23.17 46.25 -30.21
N ALA A 15 24.40 45.80 -30.42
CA ALA A 15 25.09 44.87 -29.54
C ALA A 15 25.87 45.63 -28.45
N LEU A 16 26.08 44.99 -27.30
CA LEU A 16 27.18 45.29 -26.39
C LEU A 16 27.62 43.98 -25.71
N CYS A 17 28.89 43.64 -25.85
CA CYS A 17 29.52 42.55 -25.10
C CYS A 17 29.88 43.03 -23.70
N PHE A 18 29.90 42.13 -22.71
CA PHE A 18 31.06 41.99 -21.83
C PHE A 18 31.15 40.55 -21.27
N THR A 19 32.31 40.22 -20.73
CA THR A 19 32.89 38.87 -20.66
C THR A 19 32.93 38.27 -19.25
N SER A 20 33.39 37.01 -19.18
CA SER A 20 33.96 36.33 -17.99
C SER A 20 32.94 35.69 -17.02
N GLN A 21 33.25 34.65 -16.24
CA GLN A 21 34.30 33.60 -16.31
C GLN A 21 33.94 32.47 -15.30
N CYS A 22 34.72 31.39 -15.28
CA CYS A 22 34.82 30.41 -14.17
C CYS A 22 33.56 29.60 -13.80
N GLY A 23 33.50 28.36 -14.29
CA GLY A 23 32.86 27.27 -13.55
C GLY A 23 33.83 26.63 -12.53
N ARG A 24 33.30 25.80 -11.63
CA ARG A 24 34.05 24.72 -10.94
C ARG A 24 33.09 23.66 -10.40
N ALA A 25 33.30 22.41 -10.81
CA ALA A 25 32.70 21.26 -10.15
C ALA A 25 33.47 20.92 -8.87
N PHE A 26 32.80 20.32 -7.88
CA PHE A 26 33.43 19.78 -6.68
C PHE A 26 33.00 18.32 -6.45
N HIS A 27 33.97 17.40 -6.52
CA HIS A 27 33.87 16.07 -5.93
C HIS A 27 34.31 16.12 -4.45
N PRO A 28 33.68 15.36 -3.55
CA PRO A 28 34.18 15.18 -2.19
C PRO A 28 35.24 14.07 -2.11
N ALA A 29 36.34 14.35 -1.39
CA ALA A 29 37.34 13.37 -0.96
C ALA A 29 37.54 13.48 0.57
N PRO A 30 37.98 12.42 1.26
CA PRO A 30 37.74 12.28 2.70
C PRO A 30 38.74 13.04 3.58
N TYR A 31 38.24 13.66 4.65
CA TYR A 31 39.07 14.33 5.66
C TYR A 31 39.79 13.33 6.57
N ARG A 32 41.07 13.61 6.84
CA ARG A 32 41.97 12.80 7.66
C ARG A 32 42.17 13.49 9.00
N TYR A 33 41.91 12.79 10.11
CA TYR A 33 42.11 13.31 11.46
C TYR A 33 43.61 13.59 11.72
N GLN A 34 43.94 14.80 12.18
CA GLN A 34 45.19 15.09 12.88
C GLN A 34 44.87 15.49 14.32
N ARG A 35 45.67 14.98 15.27
CA ARG A 35 45.67 15.42 16.67
C ARG A 35 46.55 16.65 16.78
N GLU A 36 46.10 17.65 17.53
CA GLU A 36 46.96 18.67 18.11
C GLU A 36 46.68 18.80 19.61
N ASP A 37 47.70 19.27 20.34
CA ASP A 37 47.86 19.01 21.77
C ASP A 37 47.17 20.02 22.68
N ARG A 38 46.85 19.58 23.91
CA ARG A 38 46.41 20.46 25.00
C ARG A 38 47.60 20.91 25.87
N PRO A 39 47.77 22.22 26.12
CA PRO A 39 48.42 22.70 27.33
C PRO A 39 47.48 22.56 28.54
N LYS A 40 48.05 22.52 29.75
CA LYS A 40 47.31 22.44 31.02
C LYS A 40 47.24 23.80 31.70
N LEU A 41 46.17 24.00 32.49
CA LEU A 41 46.05 24.70 33.77
C LEU A 41 46.96 25.93 34.03
N ASP A 42 46.31 27.02 34.44
CA ASP A 42 46.73 27.70 35.67
C ASP A 42 45.50 28.17 36.47
N GLU A 43 45.57 28.06 37.80
CA GLU A 43 44.60 28.56 38.77
C GLU A 43 45.30 29.62 39.62
N SER A 44 44.82 30.87 39.68
CA SER A 44 44.81 31.61 40.95
C SER A 44 44.18 33.02 40.91
N ARG A 45 43.60 33.36 42.07
CA ARG A 45 43.45 34.69 42.72
C ARG A 45 42.28 35.63 42.34
N ARG A 46 41.38 35.71 43.33
CA ARG A 46 40.78 36.90 43.97
C ARG A 46 39.75 37.71 43.14
N SER A 47 38.48 37.80 43.51
CA SER A 47 37.79 38.14 44.79
C SER A 47 37.70 39.64 45.08
N GLU A 48 36.50 40.20 44.94
CA GLU A 48 35.87 41.19 45.84
C GLU A 48 34.40 41.39 45.41
N ASP A 49 33.49 41.11 46.34
CA ASP A 49 32.27 41.84 46.75
C ASP A 49 31.44 42.61 45.70
N LEU A 50 30.10 42.52 45.67
CA LEU A 50 29.20 42.96 46.75
C LEU A 50 27.82 42.28 46.73
N SER A 51 27.25 42.09 47.92
CA SER A 51 25.81 41.88 48.22
C SER A 51 25.59 42.21 49.72
N PRO A 52 24.38 42.19 50.31
CA PRO A 52 23.03 42.04 49.74
C PRO A 52 22.03 43.12 50.23
N ALA A 53 20.76 43.03 49.82
CA ALA A 53 19.64 43.63 50.55
C ALA A 53 18.45 42.65 50.61
N SER A 54 17.97 42.40 51.83
CA SER A 54 16.92 41.43 52.17
C SER A 54 15.56 42.11 52.37
N LEU A 55 14.45 41.38 52.16
CA LEU A 55 13.22 41.52 52.98
C LEU A 55 12.31 40.28 52.85
N SER A 56 12.06 39.62 53.99
CA SER A 56 10.94 38.70 54.27
C SER A 56 9.64 39.50 54.54
N VAL A 57 8.42 39.00 54.79
CA VAL A 57 7.81 37.77 55.38
C VAL A 57 6.36 37.71 54.76
N GLU A 58 5.61 36.62 54.57
CA GLU A 58 4.81 35.82 55.54
C GLU A 58 4.05 34.66 54.83
N GLN A 59 3.72 33.61 55.58
CA GLN A 59 2.64 32.65 55.31
C GLN A 59 1.64 32.66 56.47
N PRO A 60 0.37 32.29 56.22
CA PRO A 60 -0.38 31.50 57.19
C PRO A 60 -0.85 30.14 56.63
N LYS A 61 -1.19 29.23 57.55
CA LYS A 61 -1.52 27.81 57.31
C LYS A 61 -3.02 27.52 57.50
N ASN A 62 -3.40 26.28 57.15
CA ASN A 62 -4.65 25.56 57.50
C ASN A 62 -5.87 25.97 56.63
N SER A 63 -6.88 25.11 56.35
CA SER A 63 -7.26 23.85 57.01
C SER A 63 -7.97 22.84 56.07
N THR A 64 -8.39 21.72 56.66
CA THR A 64 -8.86 20.42 56.13
C THR A 64 -10.26 20.32 55.47
N SER A 65 -10.32 19.41 54.48
CA SER A 65 -11.38 18.39 54.20
C SER A 65 -12.67 18.71 53.38
N PRO A 66 -13.28 17.68 52.71
CA PRO A 66 -14.33 17.81 51.66
C PRO A 66 -15.69 17.20 52.14
N PRO A 67 -16.65 16.69 51.31
CA PRO A 67 -16.90 16.83 49.86
C PRO A 67 -18.34 17.28 49.50
N ALA A 68 -18.62 17.53 48.21
CA ALA A 68 -19.99 17.69 47.70
C ALA A 68 -20.23 16.90 46.40
N GLN A 69 -21.29 16.09 46.40
CA GLN A 69 -21.75 15.30 45.24
C GLN A 69 -22.65 16.16 44.34
N PHE A 70 -22.54 16.04 43.01
CA PHE A 70 -23.61 16.48 42.10
C PHE A 70 -24.13 15.36 41.21
N LYS A 71 -25.46 15.33 41.05
CA LYS A 71 -26.22 14.24 40.44
C LYS A 71 -26.53 14.48 38.97
N LYS A 72 -26.75 13.36 38.29
CA LYS A 72 -27.31 13.19 36.93
C LYS A 72 -28.46 14.16 36.60
N CYS A 73 -28.46 14.66 35.36
CA CYS A 73 -29.68 15.04 34.64
C CYS A 73 -29.67 14.47 33.21
N LYS A 74 -30.81 13.91 32.79
CA LYS A 74 -31.24 13.63 31.39
C LYS A 74 -32.75 14.01 31.31
N PRO A 75 -33.45 13.95 30.16
CA PRO A 75 -33.57 15.08 29.24
C PRO A 75 -35.04 15.50 29.00
N THR A 76 -35.26 16.74 28.54
CA THR A 76 -36.63 17.25 28.27
C THR A 76 -36.94 17.42 26.78
N ARG A 77 -37.99 16.67 26.37
CA ARG A 77 -38.90 16.81 25.22
C ARG A 77 -38.73 17.97 24.21
N ARG A 78 -38.58 17.57 22.94
CA ARG A 78 -39.64 17.59 21.89
C ARG A 78 -40.40 18.92 21.64
N THR A 79 -40.12 19.55 20.50
CA THR A 79 -41.07 20.36 19.71
C THR A 79 -41.08 19.90 18.24
N LYS A 80 -42.19 20.12 17.54
CA LYS A 80 -42.41 19.82 16.11
C LYS A 80 -42.88 21.09 15.38
N LEU A 81 -42.81 21.03 14.04
CA LEU A 81 -43.48 21.79 12.96
C LEU A 81 -42.62 22.81 12.21
N GLY A 82 -42.79 22.84 10.88
CA GLY A 82 -42.18 23.83 9.99
C GLY A 82 -41.95 23.38 8.54
N THR A 83 -42.92 22.75 7.87
CA THR A 83 -42.89 22.51 6.41
C THR A 83 -43.11 23.81 5.63
N LEU A 84 -42.26 24.11 4.65
CA LEU A 84 -42.54 25.02 3.53
C LEU A 84 -41.80 24.55 2.27
N GLU A 85 -42.49 24.63 1.13
CA GLU A 85 -42.08 24.24 -0.23
C GLU A 85 -42.71 25.26 -1.22
N PRO A 86 -42.35 25.31 -2.52
CA PRO A 86 -41.56 26.43 -3.03
C PRO A 86 -42.27 27.30 -4.07
N HIS A 87 -41.62 28.41 -4.47
CA HIS A 87 -42.10 29.27 -5.56
C HIS A 87 -41.35 29.03 -6.88
N LEU A 88 -42.15 28.86 -7.94
CA LEU A 88 -41.76 28.81 -9.35
C LEU A 88 -41.23 30.17 -9.87
N LEU A 89 -40.36 30.12 -10.87
CA LEU A 89 -40.26 31.14 -11.94
C LEU A 89 -39.71 30.49 -13.23
N GLU A 90 -40.24 30.90 -14.39
CA GLU A 90 -40.04 30.24 -15.68
C GLU A 90 -39.03 30.96 -16.60
N GLY A 91 -38.39 30.17 -17.48
CA GLY A 91 -38.28 30.51 -18.91
C GLY A 91 -37.04 31.24 -19.43
N ARG A 92 -36.22 30.52 -20.23
CA ARG A 92 -36.13 30.70 -21.71
C ARG A 92 -35.18 29.69 -22.37
N THR A 93 -35.41 29.45 -23.66
CA THR A 93 -34.78 28.43 -24.52
C THR A 93 -33.74 29.03 -25.46
N ASP A 94 -32.68 28.29 -25.77
CA ASP A 94 -31.79 28.52 -26.93
C ASP A 94 -31.31 27.18 -27.54
N GLU A 95 -32.16 26.55 -28.36
CA GLU A 95 -31.80 25.42 -29.22
C GLU A 95 -31.45 25.91 -30.63
N GLN A 96 -30.15 26.05 -30.96
CA GLN A 96 -29.68 26.01 -32.37
C GLN A 96 -28.16 25.86 -32.61
N ILE A 97 -27.34 25.60 -31.58
CA ILE A 97 -25.85 25.56 -31.70
C ILE A 97 -25.29 24.11 -31.66
N LEU A 98 -26.10 23.10 -31.35
CA LEU A 98 -25.62 21.75 -30.99
C LEU A 98 -25.24 20.81 -32.17
N ASP A 99 -25.80 20.97 -33.37
CA ASP A 99 -25.65 19.97 -34.45
C ASP A 99 -24.25 19.91 -35.10
N SER A 100 -23.45 20.98 -35.02
CA SER A 100 -22.12 21.02 -35.67
C SER A 100 -20.98 20.41 -34.85
N SER A 101 -21.21 20.19 -33.55
CA SER A 101 -20.20 19.67 -32.61
C SER A 101 -20.29 18.16 -32.39
N ALA A 102 -21.49 17.57 -32.51
CA ALA A 102 -21.73 16.14 -32.34
C ALA A 102 -20.98 15.27 -33.38
N SER A 103 -20.96 15.67 -34.65
CA SER A 103 -20.32 14.91 -35.74
C SER A 103 -18.78 14.84 -35.62
N ASN A 104 -18.16 15.85 -35.00
CA ASN A 104 -16.71 15.91 -34.75
C ASN A 104 -16.27 15.16 -33.49
N PHE A 105 -17.21 14.80 -32.60
CA PHE A 105 -16.95 13.94 -31.44
C PHE A 105 -16.97 12.47 -31.84
N ALA A 106 -18.03 12.03 -32.52
CA ALA A 106 -18.21 10.62 -32.92
C ALA A 106 -17.03 10.05 -33.74
N SER A 107 -16.37 10.86 -34.58
CA SER A 107 -15.21 10.41 -35.38
C SER A 107 -13.90 10.29 -34.58
N LYS A 108 -13.82 10.90 -33.39
CA LYS A 108 -12.67 10.76 -32.48
C LYS A 108 -12.82 9.54 -31.58
N ASP A 109 -14.02 9.28 -31.07
CA ASP A 109 -14.27 8.13 -30.20
C ASP A 109 -14.06 6.80 -30.92
N ALA A 110 -14.54 6.67 -32.17
CA ALA A 110 -14.29 5.49 -33.00
C ALA A 110 -12.78 5.18 -33.15
N ARG A 111 -11.97 6.22 -33.36
CA ARG A 111 -10.52 6.07 -33.56
C ARG A 111 -9.74 5.76 -32.28
N VAL A 112 -10.30 6.07 -31.11
CA VAL A 112 -9.77 5.63 -29.81
C VAL A 112 -10.16 4.18 -29.52
N GLN A 113 -11.40 3.79 -29.86
CA GLN A 113 -11.86 2.40 -29.77
C GLN A 113 -11.07 1.46 -30.69
N ASP A 114 -10.75 1.87 -31.92
CA ASP A 114 -9.91 1.08 -32.84
C ASP A 114 -8.50 0.81 -32.27
N ILE A 115 -7.89 1.80 -31.62
CA ILE A 115 -6.55 1.66 -31.02
C ILE A 115 -6.60 0.80 -29.75
N ALA A 116 -7.65 0.93 -28.94
CA ALA A 116 -7.90 0.06 -27.79
C ALA A 116 -8.11 -1.40 -28.23
N SER A 117 -8.97 -1.64 -29.21
CA SER A 117 -9.26 -2.96 -29.78
C SER A 117 -8.03 -3.62 -30.40
N ALA A 118 -7.18 -2.87 -31.11
CA ALA A 118 -5.92 -3.37 -31.64
C ALA A 118 -4.92 -3.74 -30.51
N PHE A 119 -4.86 -2.94 -29.45
CA PHE A 119 -4.01 -3.21 -28.29
C PHE A 119 -4.50 -4.42 -27.46
N GLU A 120 -5.81 -4.56 -27.30
CA GLU A 120 -6.45 -5.69 -26.62
C GLU A 120 -6.33 -6.99 -27.40
N SER A 121 -6.43 -6.94 -28.74
CA SER A 121 -6.14 -8.08 -29.62
C SER A 121 -4.70 -8.58 -29.45
N LEU A 122 -3.74 -7.67 -29.26
CA LEU A 122 -2.34 -8.01 -28.97
C LEU A 122 -2.19 -8.68 -27.60
N VAL A 123 -2.85 -8.13 -26.57
CA VAL A 123 -2.88 -8.69 -25.20
C VAL A 123 -3.49 -10.09 -25.19
N ALA A 124 -4.59 -10.30 -25.92
CA ALA A 124 -5.25 -11.59 -26.04
C ALA A 124 -4.35 -12.63 -26.73
N ALA A 125 -3.60 -12.23 -27.78
CA ALA A 125 -2.66 -13.11 -28.46
C ALA A 125 -1.49 -13.55 -27.56
N GLU A 126 -0.83 -12.62 -26.85
CA GLU A 126 0.30 -12.94 -25.94
C GLU A 126 -0.10 -13.84 -24.77
N LEU A 127 -1.33 -13.69 -24.24
CA LEU A 127 -1.81 -14.49 -23.11
C LEU A 127 -2.37 -15.87 -23.51
N THR A 128 -2.68 -16.08 -24.80
CA THR A 128 -3.22 -17.37 -25.30
C THR A 128 -2.18 -18.23 -26.02
N THR A 129 -1.15 -17.64 -26.66
CA THR A 129 -0.17 -18.39 -27.48
C THR A 129 1.04 -18.92 -26.69
N GLY A 130 0.78 -19.52 -25.54
CA GLY A 130 1.79 -20.16 -24.67
C GLY A 130 2.11 -21.62 -25.01
N GLY A 131 2.19 -22.04 -26.29
CA GLY A 131 2.57 -23.41 -26.62
C GLY A 131 2.51 -23.84 -28.09
N ASP A 132 3.64 -24.38 -28.57
CA ASP A 132 3.85 -25.17 -29.80
C ASP A 132 3.64 -24.45 -31.17
N ALA A 133 4.50 -24.59 -32.19
CA ALA A 133 5.73 -25.38 -32.32
C ALA A 133 6.68 -24.86 -33.42
N LEU A 134 7.97 -25.19 -33.30
CA LEU A 134 8.77 -25.53 -34.49
C LEU A 134 9.71 -26.71 -34.17
N LYS A 135 9.26 -27.94 -34.49
CA LYS A 135 10.10 -29.14 -34.43
C LYS A 135 10.80 -29.36 -35.76
N THR A 136 12.10 -29.58 -35.67
CA THR A 136 13.02 -29.94 -36.76
C THR A 136 12.49 -31.07 -37.65
N THR A 137 12.34 -30.82 -38.95
CA THR A 137 12.25 -31.85 -39.98
C THR A 137 13.61 -32.11 -40.61
N LYS A 138 13.85 -33.37 -41.01
CA LYS A 138 15.16 -33.86 -41.49
C LYS A 138 15.45 -33.36 -42.93
N ARG A 139 16.75 -33.21 -43.23
CA ARG A 139 17.29 -33.04 -44.59
C ARG A 139 16.89 -34.19 -45.53
N PRO A 140 16.86 -33.93 -46.84
CA PRO A 140 17.50 -34.80 -47.82
C PRO A 140 18.70 -34.12 -48.53
N HIS A 141 19.43 -34.91 -49.32
CA HIS A 141 20.70 -34.55 -49.98
C HIS A 141 20.52 -33.83 -51.34
N GLY A 142 21.62 -33.22 -51.80
CA GLY A 142 21.79 -32.70 -53.17
C GLY A 142 21.87 -31.16 -53.21
N GLY A 143 22.87 -30.50 -53.79
CA GLY A 143 24.03 -31.00 -54.52
C GLY A 143 24.23 -30.26 -55.85
N ALA A 144 24.76 -29.03 -55.81
CA ALA A 144 25.18 -28.30 -57.01
C ALA A 144 26.38 -27.37 -56.71
N ARG A 145 27.39 -27.41 -57.58
CA ARG A 145 28.57 -26.52 -57.59
C ARG A 145 28.30 -25.25 -58.40
N THR A 146 29.27 -24.33 -58.36
CA THR A 146 29.55 -23.15 -59.22
C THR A 146 29.07 -21.80 -58.65
N ARG A 147 29.80 -20.67 -58.79
CA ARG A 147 31.18 -20.38 -59.26
C ARG A 147 31.59 -19.01 -58.66
N LYS A 148 32.89 -18.74 -58.40
CA LYS A 148 33.42 -17.36 -58.25
C LYS A 148 33.57 -16.70 -59.65
N PRO A 149 33.60 -15.36 -59.78
CA PRO A 149 34.84 -14.53 -59.62
C PRO A 149 34.64 -13.35 -58.63
N ALA A 150 35.68 -12.83 -57.95
CA ALA A 150 36.55 -11.68 -58.30
C ALA A 150 35.77 -10.37 -58.61
N GLY A 151 36.10 -9.18 -58.10
CA GLY A 151 37.22 -8.73 -57.26
C GLY A 151 37.62 -7.30 -57.71
N LEU A 152 38.14 -6.44 -56.81
CA LEU A 152 39.02 -5.29 -57.09
C LEU A 152 39.30 -4.46 -55.82
N ASP A 153 40.51 -3.93 -55.75
CA ASP A 153 41.10 -3.17 -54.64
C ASP A 153 40.94 -1.65 -54.84
N THR A 154 41.04 -0.88 -53.74
CA THR A 154 41.96 0.28 -53.66
C THR A 154 42.31 0.59 -52.20
N GLU A 155 43.58 0.88 -51.96
CA GLU A 155 44.11 1.48 -50.72
C GLU A 155 44.08 3.02 -50.82
N GLU A 156 44.09 3.74 -49.69
CA GLU A 156 45.11 4.78 -49.42
C GLU A 156 45.09 5.28 -47.95
N ASP A 157 46.29 5.36 -47.39
CA ASP A 157 46.85 6.15 -46.28
C ASP A 157 45.95 6.82 -45.19
N ALA A 158 46.15 6.64 -43.88
CA ALA A 158 47.35 6.61 -42.99
C ALA A 158 47.67 7.94 -42.29
N LEU A 159 47.59 7.97 -40.94
CA LEU A 159 48.44 8.77 -40.04
C LEU A 159 48.33 8.29 -38.57
N LYS A 160 49.40 8.46 -37.78
CA LYS A 160 49.67 7.76 -36.50
C LYS A 160 49.53 8.67 -35.27
N ALA A 161 49.15 8.12 -34.12
CA ALA A 161 49.72 8.45 -32.80
C ALA A 161 49.37 7.40 -31.71
N PRO A 162 50.22 7.13 -30.69
CA PRO A 162 50.14 5.91 -29.88
C PRO A 162 49.62 6.10 -28.44
N LYS A 163 49.17 5.01 -27.80
CA LYS A 163 49.03 4.93 -26.33
C LYS A 163 49.95 3.87 -25.73
N ARG A 164 50.72 4.29 -24.72
CA ARG A 164 51.76 3.53 -24.02
C ARG A 164 51.19 2.34 -23.24
N SER A 165 51.87 1.19 -23.34
CA SER A 165 51.75 0.10 -22.38
C SER A 165 52.56 0.41 -21.13
N VAL A 166 51.98 0.19 -19.94
CA VAL A 166 52.72 0.09 -18.67
C VAL A 166 52.38 -1.26 -18.07
N GLY A 167 53.38 -2.14 -18.01
CA GLY A 167 53.21 -3.50 -17.49
C GLY A 167 53.03 -3.54 -15.97
N ARG A 168 52.36 -4.58 -15.49
CA ARG A 168 52.34 -4.96 -14.06
C ARG A 168 53.00 -6.33 -13.89
N PRO A 169 53.80 -6.58 -12.83
CA PRO A 169 54.58 -7.82 -12.71
C PRO A 169 53.70 -9.04 -12.41
N LYS A 170 54.12 -10.21 -12.91
CA LYS A 170 53.57 -11.51 -12.47
C LYS A 170 54.16 -11.87 -11.10
N LEU A 171 53.30 -12.27 -10.16
CA LEU A 171 53.71 -12.96 -8.92
C LEU A 171 53.59 -14.49 -9.11
N PRO A 172 54.42 -15.30 -8.43
CA PRO A 172 54.45 -16.75 -8.58
C PRO A 172 53.25 -17.44 -7.91
N PRO A 173 52.93 -18.70 -8.29
CA PRO A 173 51.78 -19.42 -7.76
C PRO A 173 52.07 -19.97 -6.35
N HIS A 174 51.35 -19.46 -5.35
CA HIS A 174 51.24 -20.14 -4.06
C HIS A 174 50.03 -21.07 -4.05
N GLU A 175 50.22 -22.24 -3.43
CA GLU A 175 49.26 -23.34 -3.38
C GLU A 175 47.93 -22.91 -2.75
N ARG A 176 46.81 -23.27 -3.41
CA ARG A 176 45.48 -23.15 -2.82
C ARG A 176 45.14 -24.43 -2.07
N GLU A 177 45.17 -24.34 -0.74
CA GLU A 177 44.48 -25.30 0.12
C GLU A 177 43.02 -25.49 -0.33
N LYS A 178 42.58 -26.75 -0.31
CA LYS A 178 41.23 -27.15 -0.69
C LYS A 178 40.25 -26.71 0.40
N THR A 179 39.55 -25.61 0.19
CA THR A 179 38.43 -25.22 1.07
C THR A 179 37.32 -26.27 0.99
N ALA A 180 37.16 -27.03 2.07
CA ALA A 180 36.14 -28.06 2.17
C ALA A 180 34.73 -27.45 1.98
N THR A 181 34.05 -27.89 0.93
CA THR A 181 32.65 -27.54 0.69
C THR A 181 31.79 -28.07 1.83
N ARG A 182 31.12 -27.18 2.55
CA ARG A 182 30.11 -27.57 3.56
C ARG A 182 29.15 -28.58 2.94
N PRO A 183 28.87 -29.72 3.58
CA PRO A 183 27.87 -30.65 3.09
C PRO A 183 26.52 -29.92 3.04
N ARG A 184 25.93 -29.83 1.85
CA ARG A 184 24.54 -29.39 1.72
C ARG A 184 23.70 -30.38 2.52
N LYS A 185 22.96 -29.89 3.53
CA LYS A 185 21.96 -30.70 4.22
C LYS A 185 21.06 -31.35 3.16
N PRO A 186 20.80 -32.67 3.21
CA PRO A 186 19.90 -33.28 2.25
C PRO A 186 18.54 -32.60 2.36
N LYS A 187 18.00 -32.13 1.23
CA LYS A 187 16.57 -31.80 1.18
C LYS A 187 15.82 -33.10 1.45
N PRO A 188 14.85 -33.14 2.37
CA PRO A 188 14.04 -34.33 2.56
C PRO A 188 13.28 -34.61 1.26
N ALA A 189 13.60 -35.74 0.63
CA ALA A 189 12.91 -36.20 -0.57
C ALA A 189 11.59 -36.83 -0.13
N PHE A 190 10.55 -36.01 0.03
CA PHE A 190 9.19 -36.52 0.23
C PHE A 190 8.67 -37.12 -1.07
N HIS A 191 8.28 -38.39 -1.03
CA HIS A 191 7.85 -39.15 -2.21
C HIS A 191 6.31 -39.24 -2.27
N GLY A 192 5.70 -38.52 -3.22
CA GLY A 192 4.29 -38.65 -3.61
C GLY A 192 3.23 -38.23 -2.57
N ASN A 193 2.00 -38.75 -2.72
CA ASN A 193 0.81 -38.40 -1.91
C ASN A 193 1.04 -38.37 -0.39
N ALA A 194 2.00 -39.12 0.16
CA ALA A 194 2.35 -39.06 1.58
C ALA A 194 2.67 -37.62 2.05
N TRP A 195 3.22 -36.76 1.18
CA TRP A 195 3.39 -35.34 1.48
C TRP A 195 2.08 -34.58 1.57
N VAL A 196 1.14 -34.84 0.65
CA VAL A 196 -0.18 -34.20 0.64
C VAL A 196 -0.99 -34.66 1.87
N GLU A 197 -0.98 -35.96 2.16
CA GLU A 197 -1.55 -36.54 3.38
C GLU A 197 -0.98 -35.91 4.65
N GLN A 198 0.34 -35.72 4.72
CA GLN A 198 1.00 -35.18 5.91
C GLN A 198 0.85 -33.66 6.07
N VAL A 199 0.83 -32.89 4.97
CA VAL A 199 0.74 -31.41 5.02
C VAL A 199 -0.68 -30.91 5.21
N TYR A 200 -1.67 -31.60 4.63
CA TYR A 200 -3.09 -31.23 4.73
C TYR A 200 -3.87 -32.06 5.74
N ASN A 201 -3.22 -33.05 6.37
CA ASN A 201 -3.83 -33.99 7.30
C ASN A 201 -5.17 -34.54 6.76
N LEU A 202 -5.15 -35.15 5.57
CA LEU A 202 -6.36 -35.55 4.82
C LEU A 202 -7.33 -36.47 5.59
N ARG A 203 -6.92 -36.99 6.76
CA ARG A 203 -7.74 -37.80 7.68
C ARG A 203 -8.66 -36.97 8.58
N GLU A 204 -8.33 -35.69 8.79
CA GLU A 204 -9.13 -34.73 9.57
C GLU A 204 -10.07 -33.89 8.67
N LEU A 205 -9.79 -33.84 7.37
CA LEU A 205 -10.69 -33.23 6.39
C LEU A 205 -11.90 -34.11 6.10
N ASP A 206 -13.02 -33.50 5.73
CA ASP A 206 -14.14 -34.23 5.17
C ASP A 206 -13.79 -34.86 3.81
N LYS A 207 -14.55 -35.88 3.41
CA LYS A 207 -14.28 -36.67 2.20
C LYS A 207 -14.32 -35.83 0.91
N ALA A 208 -15.18 -34.81 0.83
CA ALA A 208 -15.28 -33.98 -0.37
C ALA A 208 -14.07 -33.05 -0.48
N THR A 209 -13.70 -32.37 0.61
CA THR A 209 -12.50 -31.51 0.65
C THR A 209 -11.24 -32.34 0.38
N ALA A 210 -11.07 -33.51 1.01
CA ALA A 210 -9.94 -34.42 0.78
C ALA A 210 -9.83 -34.88 -0.69
N ASN A 211 -10.97 -35.23 -1.32
CA ASN A 211 -11.02 -35.57 -2.75
C ASN A 211 -10.62 -34.38 -3.64
N THR A 212 -11.07 -33.16 -3.30
CA THR A 212 -10.66 -31.94 -4.00
C THR A 212 -9.16 -31.69 -3.87
N VAL A 213 -8.56 -31.86 -2.68
CA VAL A 213 -7.10 -31.71 -2.51
C VAL A 213 -6.34 -32.71 -3.38
N LEU A 214 -6.78 -33.98 -3.41
CA LEU A 214 -6.16 -35.03 -4.24
C LEU A 214 -6.31 -34.74 -5.74
N HIS A 215 -7.46 -34.23 -6.17
CA HIS A 215 -7.70 -33.83 -7.57
C HIS A 215 -6.81 -32.67 -7.99
N LEU A 216 -6.72 -31.61 -7.17
CA LEU A 216 -5.84 -30.47 -7.40
C LEU A 216 -4.36 -30.87 -7.39
N ALA A 217 -3.95 -31.76 -6.47
CA ALA A 217 -2.60 -32.31 -6.42
C ALA A 217 -2.22 -33.04 -7.71
N ARG A 218 -3.09 -33.94 -8.19
CA ARG A 218 -2.91 -34.64 -9.47
C ARG A 218 -2.89 -33.67 -10.65
N GLY A 219 -3.80 -32.70 -10.69
CA GLY A 219 -3.85 -31.67 -11.73
C GLY A 219 -2.59 -30.80 -11.80
N TYR A 220 -2.02 -30.44 -10.65
CA TYR A 220 -0.78 -29.66 -10.57
C TYR A 220 0.46 -30.55 -10.78
N GLY A 221 0.31 -31.86 -10.97
CA GLY A 221 1.40 -32.80 -11.24
C GLY A 221 2.22 -33.19 -10.01
N TYR A 222 1.59 -33.18 -8.83
CA TYR A 222 2.10 -33.86 -7.64
C TYR A 222 1.69 -35.34 -7.73
N ASP A 223 2.52 -36.14 -8.40
CA ASP A 223 2.21 -37.53 -8.78
C ASP A 223 2.19 -38.51 -7.57
N GLU A 224 1.39 -39.57 -7.68
CA GLU A 224 1.40 -40.72 -6.77
C GLU A 224 2.70 -41.54 -6.87
N PRO A 225 3.26 -42.00 -5.73
CA PRO A 225 4.52 -42.75 -5.74
C PRO A 225 4.27 -44.16 -6.27
N GLY A 226 4.75 -44.45 -7.49
CA GLY A 226 4.64 -45.76 -8.14
C GLY A 226 3.84 -45.76 -9.44
N VAL A 227 3.09 -44.70 -9.74
CA VAL A 227 2.42 -44.55 -11.03
C VAL A 227 3.45 -44.21 -12.11
N LYS A 228 3.54 -45.02 -13.17
CA LYS A 228 4.40 -44.71 -14.32
C LYS A 228 3.97 -43.37 -14.93
N ARG A 229 4.92 -42.46 -15.18
CA ARG A 229 4.73 -41.19 -15.89
C ARG A 229 4.19 -41.41 -17.32
N THR A 230 2.88 -41.62 -17.46
CA THR A 230 2.21 -41.89 -18.74
C THR A 230 1.46 -40.69 -19.30
N LYS A 231 1.16 -39.68 -18.47
CA LYS A 231 0.56 -38.41 -18.90
C LYS A 231 1.35 -37.25 -18.30
N ARG A 232 1.79 -36.31 -19.13
CA ARG A 232 2.20 -34.98 -18.65
C ARG A 232 0.96 -34.29 -18.09
N ALA A 233 1.11 -33.47 -17.04
CA ALA A 233 0.03 -32.60 -16.59
C ALA A 233 -0.50 -31.77 -17.78
N PRO A 234 -1.82 -31.49 -17.87
CA PRO A 234 -2.39 -30.73 -18.98
C PRO A 234 -1.64 -29.41 -19.21
N SER A 235 -1.30 -29.13 -20.47
CA SER A 235 -0.70 -27.87 -20.88
C SER A 235 -1.71 -26.74 -20.72
N GLY A 236 -1.38 -25.71 -19.92
CA GLY A 236 -2.21 -24.53 -19.72
C GLY A 236 -2.68 -24.25 -18.28
N ILE A 237 -2.46 -25.17 -17.33
CA ILE A 237 -2.83 -24.97 -15.90
C ILE A 237 -1.80 -24.06 -15.21
N ASP A 238 -2.23 -22.92 -14.63
CA ASP A 238 -1.36 -22.06 -13.81
C ASP A 238 -1.28 -22.56 -12.37
N LYS A 239 -0.27 -23.41 -12.13
CA LYS A 239 0.04 -24.04 -10.84
C LYS A 239 0.39 -23.07 -9.70
N LYS A 240 0.45 -21.76 -9.97
CA LYS A 240 0.67 -20.72 -8.96
C LYS A 240 -0.62 -20.24 -8.31
N ARG A 241 -1.81 -20.52 -8.88
CA ARG A 241 -3.08 -20.12 -8.27
C ARG A 241 -3.24 -20.81 -6.91
N VAL A 242 -3.65 -20.03 -5.91
CA VAL A 242 -3.94 -20.52 -4.56
C VAL A 242 -5.45 -20.44 -4.34
N HIS A 243 -6.03 -21.49 -3.77
CA HIS A 243 -7.47 -21.65 -3.59
C HIS A 243 -7.82 -21.90 -2.14
N VAL A 244 -8.95 -21.35 -1.68
CA VAL A 244 -9.53 -21.69 -0.37
C VAL A 244 -10.07 -23.12 -0.43
N LEU A 245 -9.71 -23.94 0.56
CA LEU A 245 -10.19 -25.31 0.70
C LEU A 245 -11.12 -25.53 1.89
N HIS A 246 -10.86 -24.90 3.03
CA HIS A 246 -11.50 -25.31 4.28
C HIS A 246 -12.92 -24.70 4.41
N PRO A 247 -14.01 -25.50 4.38
CA PRO A 247 -15.36 -24.95 4.40
C PRO A 247 -15.67 -24.17 5.69
N GLY A 248 -15.10 -24.60 6.82
CA GLY A 248 -15.24 -23.90 8.10
C GLY A 248 -14.64 -22.49 8.11
N LEU A 249 -13.60 -22.22 7.30
CA LEU A 249 -13.08 -20.85 7.14
C LEU A 249 -14.10 -19.97 6.40
N CYS A 250 -14.72 -20.50 5.34
CA CYS A 250 -15.78 -19.81 4.62
C CYS A 250 -17.00 -19.53 5.53
N ASP A 251 -17.36 -20.49 6.39
CA ASP A 251 -18.46 -20.35 7.35
C ASP A 251 -18.15 -19.29 8.42
N ASP A 252 -16.95 -19.30 9.02
CA ASP A 252 -16.47 -18.26 9.95
C ASP A 252 -16.52 -16.85 9.32
N ILE A 253 -16.06 -16.74 8.08
CA ILE A 253 -16.05 -15.50 7.29
C ILE A 253 -17.48 -15.01 7.02
N LEU A 254 -18.38 -15.88 6.55
CA LEU A 254 -19.76 -15.51 6.25
C LEU A 254 -20.53 -15.15 7.52
N GLN A 255 -20.28 -15.84 8.64
CA GLN A 255 -20.83 -15.47 9.94
C GLN A 255 -20.37 -14.07 10.38
N ARG A 256 -19.08 -13.75 10.22
CA ARG A 256 -18.52 -12.41 10.50
C ARG A 256 -19.13 -11.33 9.59
N MET A 257 -19.23 -11.61 8.29
CA MET A 257 -19.75 -10.67 7.30
C MET A 257 -21.27 -10.51 7.33
N LYS A 258 -22.00 -11.42 7.99
CA LYS A 258 -23.46 -11.50 7.96
C LYS A 258 -24.19 -10.16 8.10
N PRO A 259 -23.88 -9.27 9.07
CA PRO A 259 -24.60 -7.98 9.21
C PRO A 259 -24.48 -7.06 7.99
N TYR A 260 -23.40 -7.19 7.23
CA TYR A 260 -23.03 -6.32 6.11
C TYR A 260 -23.34 -6.91 4.75
N LEU A 261 -23.44 -8.24 4.68
CA LEU A 261 -23.61 -8.99 3.44
C LEU A 261 -25.09 -9.36 3.19
N THR A 262 -25.95 -9.36 4.21
CA THR A 262 -27.40 -9.63 4.08
C THR A 262 -28.15 -8.71 3.12
N LYS A 263 -27.64 -7.49 2.86
CA LYS A 263 -28.23 -6.58 1.86
C LYS A 263 -28.14 -7.09 0.42
N HIS A 264 -27.23 -8.04 0.15
CA HIS A 264 -27.07 -8.69 -1.15
C HIS A 264 -27.83 -10.02 -1.27
N VAL A 265 -28.76 -10.35 -0.34
CA VAL A 265 -29.57 -11.58 -0.47
C VAL A 265 -30.45 -11.47 -1.72
N GLY A 266 -30.39 -12.48 -2.58
CA GLY A 266 -31.06 -12.46 -3.88
C GLY A 266 -30.40 -11.56 -4.93
N CYS A 267 -29.12 -11.18 -4.79
CA CYS A 267 -28.35 -10.51 -5.84
C CYS A 267 -28.08 -11.41 -7.07
N ASP A 268 -27.52 -10.83 -8.13
CA ASP A 268 -26.75 -11.60 -9.12
C ASP A 268 -25.26 -11.60 -8.70
N ILE A 269 -24.52 -12.67 -9.00
CA ILE A 269 -23.09 -12.81 -8.66
C ILE A 269 -22.26 -13.09 -9.92
N ILE A 270 -21.14 -12.39 -10.05
CA ILE A 270 -20.06 -12.71 -11.00
C ILE A 270 -18.86 -13.18 -10.19
N ASP A 271 -18.42 -14.42 -10.38
CA ASP A 271 -17.25 -14.99 -9.70
C ASP A 271 -16.12 -15.26 -10.70
N ILE A 272 -14.99 -14.61 -10.49
CA ILE A 272 -13.84 -14.58 -11.40
C ILE A 272 -12.71 -15.41 -10.82
N ASN A 273 -12.29 -16.44 -11.58
CA ASN A 273 -11.32 -17.46 -11.19
C ASN A 273 -11.71 -18.30 -9.94
N PRO A 274 -12.95 -18.80 -9.82
CA PRO A 274 -13.43 -19.53 -8.62
C PRO A 274 -12.63 -20.80 -8.30
N GLY A 275 -11.90 -21.38 -9.26
CA GLY A 275 -11.13 -22.60 -9.06
C GLY A 275 -12.04 -23.77 -8.62
N PRO A 276 -11.80 -24.42 -7.47
CA PRO A 276 -12.66 -25.50 -6.97
C PRO A 276 -14.04 -25.01 -6.47
N ALA A 277 -14.35 -23.71 -6.52
CA ALA A 277 -15.64 -23.11 -6.20
C ALA A 277 -16.17 -23.34 -4.76
N ILE A 278 -15.31 -23.70 -3.80
CA ILE A 278 -15.70 -23.93 -2.39
C ILE A 278 -16.16 -22.63 -1.71
N TRP A 279 -15.45 -21.52 -1.93
CA TRP A 279 -15.88 -20.19 -1.48
C TRP A 279 -17.20 -19.78 -2.17
N SER A 280 -17.27 -19.98 -3.48
CA SER A 280 -18.43 -19.70 -4.34
C SER A 280 -19.68 -20.44 -3.88
N SER A 281 -19.57 -21.72 -3.48
CA SER A 281 -20.69 -22.52 -2.99
C SER A 281 -21.24 -21.97 -1.68
N LYS A 282 -20.36 -21.64 -0.74
CA LYS A 282 -20.73 -21.06 0.55
C LYS A 282 -21.38 -19.68 0.43
N VAL A 283 -20.85 -18.80 -0.43
CA VAL A 283 -21.48 -17.49 -0.71
C VAL A 283 -22.86 -17.67 -1.36
N HIS A 284 -23.01 -18.61 -2.29
CA HIS A 284 -24.28 -18.90 -2.95
C HIS A 284 -25.33 -19.46 -1.97
N GLU A 285 -24.98 -20.41 -1.12
CA GLU A 285 -25.86 -20.95 -0.07
C GLU A 285 -26.36 -19.85 0.87
N PHE A 286 -25.47 -18.93 1.25
CA PHE A 286 -25.77 -17.81 2.14
C PHE A 286 -26.63 -16.72 1.48
N LEU A 287 -26.31 -16.30 0.25
CA LEU A 287 -26.99 -15.19 -0.44
C LEU A 287 -28.20 -15.61 -1.27
N LYS A 288 -28.30 -16.88 -1.69
CA LYS A 288 -29.35 -17.41 -2.58
C LYS A 288 -29.57 -16.52 -3.82
N PRO A 289 -28.52 -16.34 -4.65
CA PRO A 289 -28.55 -15.40 -5.76
C PRO A 289 -29.51 -15.83 -6.88
N ARG A 290 -29.97 -14.86 -7.67
CA ARG A 290 -30.81 -15.11 -8.87
C ARG A 290 -30.02 -15.75 -10.01
N SER A 291 -28.75 -15.38 -10.14
CA SER A 291 -27.78 -15.84 -11.14
C SER A 291 -26.39 -15.86 -10.50
N HIS A 292 -25.60 -16.90 -10.75
CA HIS A 292 -24.22 -17.00 -10.28
C HIS A 292 -23.31 -17.42 -11.44
N ILE A 293 -22.64 -16.46 -12.07
CA ILE A 293 -21.77 -16.68 -13.22
C ILE A 293 -20.38 -17.04 -12.72
N LEU A 294 -19.86 -18.21 -13.12
CA LEU A 294 -18.52 -18.68 -12.80
C LEU A 294 -17.62 -18.49 -14.03
N MET A 295 -16.71 -17.52 -14.00
CA MET A 295 -15.73 -17.27 -15.06
C MET A 295 -14.42 -18.00 -14.74
N GLU A 296 -14.27 -19.23 -15.24
CA GLU A 296 -13.12 -20.09 -14.97
C GLU A 296 -12.46 -20.58 -16.27
N PRO A 297 -11.24 -20.10 -16.61
CA PRO A 297 -10.54 -20.52 -17.83
C PRO A 297 -10.01 -21.96 -17.78
N GLU A 298 -9.68 -22.51 -16.60
CA GLU A 298 -9.05 -23.84 -16.46
C GLU A 298 -10.10 -24.96 -16.29
N THR A 299 -11.13 -25.00 -17.14
CA THR A 299 -12.21 -26.00 -17.08
C THR A 299 -11.72 -27.45 -17.18
N GLN A 300 -10.57 -27.69 -17.81
CA GLN A 300 -9.91 -29.01 -17.85
C GLN A 300 -9.54 -29.54 -16.46
N LEU A 301 -9.28 -28.65 -15.50
CA LEU A 301 -8.95 -29.00 -14.12
C LEU A 301 -10.18 -28.91 -13.22
N TYR A 302 -10.84 -27.75 -13.18
CA TYR A 302 -11.91 -27.52 -12.20
C TYR A 302 -13.28 -28.00 -12.68
N GLY A 303 -13.47 -28.26 -13.97
CA GLY A 303 -14.78 -28.61 -14.55
C GLY A 303 -15.45 -29.79 -13.85
N SER A 304 -14.72 -30.87 -13.54
CA SER A 304 -15.28 -32.03 -12.82
C SER A 304 -15.62 -31.75 -11.34
N ILE A 305 -15.05 -30.71 -10.74
CA ILE A 305 -15.38 -30.26 -9.37
C ILE A 305 -16.59 -29.31 -9.41
N ILE A 306 -16.69 -28.46 -10.44
CA ILE A 306 -17.77 -27.49 -10.63
C ILE A 306 -19.06 -28.16 -11.15
N GLN A 307 -18.95 -29.22 -11.96
CA GLN A 307 -20.11 -29.86 -12.62
C GLN A 307 -21.26 -30.23 -11.66
N PRO A 308 -21.04 -30.79 -10.45
CA PRO A 308 -22.12 -31.04 -9.49
C PRO A 308 -22.90 -29.80 -9.04
N LEU A 309 -22.30 -28.60 -9.10
CA LEU A 309 -23.00 -27.33 -8.83
C LEU A 309 -23.87 -26.91 -10.03
N LEU A 310 -23.45 -27.23 -11.26
CA LEU A 310 -24.21 -26.96 -12.49
C LEU A 310 -25.40 -27.91 -12.64
N ASP A 311 -25.18 -29.19 -12.34
CA ASP A 311 -26.17 -30.27 -12.49
C ASP A 311 -27.23 -30.31 -11.36
N ALA A 312 -27.05 -29.48 -10.31
CA ALA A 312 -27.99 -29.41 -9.20
C ALA A 312 -29.39 -28.97 -9.67
N PRO A 313 -30.49 -29.52 -9.10
CA PRO A 313 -31.84 -29.10 -9.46
C PRO A 313 -32.03 -27.61 -9.18
N ASP A 314 -32.66 -26.91 -10.13
CA ASP A 314 -32.85 -25.45 -10.10
C ASP A 314 -31.56 -24.61 -9.98
N SER A 315 -30.38 -25.18 -10.31
CA SER A 315 -29.10 -24.48 -10.26
C SER A 315 -29.15 -23.10 -10.93
N LYS A 316 -28.63 -22.09 -10.23
CA LYS A 316 -28.43 -20.74 -10.77
C LYS A 316 -26.99 -20.50 -11.25
N TYR A 317 -26.16 -21.54 -11.24
CA TYR A 317 -24.78 -21.46 -11.70
C TYR A 317 -24.68 -21.48 -13.22
N LYS A 318 -23.86 -20.60 -13.80
CA LYS A 318 -23.54 -20.56 -15.23
C LYS A 318 -22.02 -20.57 -15.39
N LEU A 319 -21.44 -21.66 -15.91
CA LEU A 319 -19.99 -21.75 -16.17
C LEU A 319 -19.63 -21.13 -17.52
N ILE A 320 -18.78 -20.11 -17.49
CA ILE A 320 -18.21 -19.45 -18.67
C ILE A 320 -16.72 -19.80 -18.76
N PRO A 321 -16.26 -20.55 -19.78
CA PRO A 321 -14.89 -21.03 -19.90
C PRO A 321 -13.92 -19.94 -20.41
N LYS A 322 -13.93 -18.77 -19.77
CA LYS A 322 -13.11 -17.60 -20.09
C LYS A 322 -12.50 -16.99 -18.83
N SER A 323 -11.33 -16.37 -18.97
CA SER A 323 -10.72 -15.59 -17.88
C SER A 323 -11.43 -14.25 -17.73
N GLY A 324 -12.14 -14.04 -16.62
CA GLY A 324 -12.75 -12.76 -16.24
C GLY A 324 -11.75 -11.67 -15.81
N VAL A 325 -10.46 -12.01 -15.73
CA VAL A 325 -9.37 -11.01 -15.55
C VAL A 325 -9.09 -10.25 -16.85
N ILE A 326 -9.46 -10.81 -18.01
CA ILE A 326 -9.38 -10.12 -19.30
C ILE A 326 -10.69 -9.38 -19.51
N TRP A 327 -10.63 -8.05 -19.60
CA TRP A 327 -11.81 -7.18 -19.68
C TRP A 327 -12.73 -7.48 -20.86
N ALA A 328 -12.20 -7.66 -22.07
CA ALA A 328 -12.99 -8.07 -23.23
C ALA A 328 -13.79 -9.37 -23.00
N ASN A 329 -13.30 -10.31 -22.18
CA ASN A 329 -14.08 -11.49 -21.79
C ASN A 329 -15.14 -11.17 -20.73
N LEU A 330 -14.81 -10.34 -19.75
CA LEU A 330 -15.73 -9.90 -18.71
C LEU A 330 -16.93 -9.15 -19.32
N GLU A 331 -16.68 -8.27 -20.29
CA GLU A 331 -17.73 -7.55 -21.02
C GLU A 331 -18.71 -8.50 -21.73
N THR A 332 -18.26 -9.66 -22.23
CA THR A 332 -19.16 -10.69 -22.80
C THR A 332 -20.10 -11.39 -21.80
N VAL A 333 -20.07 -11.02 -20.52
CA VAL A 333 -21.09 -11.43 -19.53
C VAL A 333 -21.82 -10.25 -18.88
N LEU A 334 -21.55 -9.01 -19.32
CA LEU A 334 -22.21 -7.78 -18.84
C LEU A 334 -23.35 -7.36 -19.79
N ASP A 335 -24.15 -8.35 -20.20
CA ASP A 335 -25.29 -8.22 -21.11
C ASP A 335 -26.60 -8.66 -20.44
N LYS A 336 -27.73 -8.51 -21.16
CA LYS A 336 -29.07 -8.89 -20.68
C LYS A 336 -29.36 -10.39 -20.71
N GLU A 337 -28.52 -11.23 -21.32
CA GLU A 337 -28.68 -12.68 -21.36
C GLU A 337 -28.10 -13.32 -20.09
N HIS A 338 -26.94 -12.83 -19.67
CA HIS A 338 -26.21 -13.25 -18.48
C HIS A 338 -26.76 -12.59 -17.22
N LEU A 339 -27.06 -11.29 -17.27
CA LEU A 339 -27.51 -10.45 -16.15
C LEU A 339 -28.86 -9.74 -16.45
N PRO A 340 -29.97 -10.48 -16.66
CA PRO A 340 -31.26 -9.92 -17.08
C PRO A 340 -31.89 -8.92 -16.08
N HIS A 341 -31.49 -8.97 -14.81
CA HIS A 341 -31.98 -8.08 -13.75
C HIS A 341 -31.17 -6.78 -13.63
N GLN A 342 -30.01 -6.67 -14.29
CA GLN A 342 -29.12 -5.52 -14.21
C GLN A 342 -29.47 -4.51 -15.31
N ILE A 343 -29.79 -3.27 -14.90
CA ILE A 343 -30.19 -2.20 -15.80
C ILE A 343 -28.99 -1.25 -15.96
N GLU A 344 -28.43 -1.22 -17.17
CA GLU A 344 -27.36 -0.30 -17.53
C GLU A 344 -27.86 1.15 -17.41
N LEU A 345 -27.11 1.97 -16.66
CA LEU A 345 -27.46 3.34 -16.36
C LEU A 345 -26.79 4.29 -17.36
N VAL A 346 -27.49 5.36 -17.73
CA VAL A 346 -26.97 6.35 -18.69
C VAL A 346 -25.89 7.19 -18.01
N SER A 347 -24.87 7.60 -18.77
CA SER A 347 -23.85 8.53 -18.27
C SER A 347 -24.47 9.78 -17.64
N GLY A 348 -24.06 10.11 -16.42
CA GLY A 348 -24.62 11.21 -15.62
C GLY A 348 -25.84 10.87 -14.77
N ASP A 349 -26.40 9.65 -14.84
CA ASP A 349 -27.47 9.21 -13.92
C ASP A 349 -26.97 9.23 -12.46
N PRO A 350 -27.65 9.91 -11.52
CA PRO A 350 -27.23 9.97 -10.12
C PRO A 350 -27.02 8.59 -9.47
N ARG A 351 -27.76 7.56 -9.91
CA ARG A 351 -27.68 6.18 -9.39
C ARG A 351 -26.35 5.50 -9.72
N LEU A 352 -25.59 6.01 -10.71
CA LEU A 352 -24.20 5.58 -10.94
C LEU A 352 -23.28 5.87 -9.75
N GLN A 353 -23.70 6.79 -8.86
CA GLN A 353 -22.99 7.18 -7.65
C GLN A 353 -23.54 6.46 -6.40
N GLU A 354 -24.52 5.57 -6.54
CA GLU A 354 -25.12 4.85 -5.41
C GLU A 354 -24.55 3.42 -5.31
N PRO A 355 -24.37 2.86 -4.10
CA PRO A 355 -24.01 1.46 -3.92
C PRO A 355 -25.02 0.52 -4.59
N ASN A 356 -24.53 -0.36 -5.47
CA ASN A 356 -25.38 -1.40 -6.08
C ASN A 356 -25.34 -2.65 -5.19
N ASP A 357 -26.42 -2.89 -4.45
CA ASP A 357 -26.60 -4.07 -3.61
C ASP A 357 -27.18 -5.29 -4.38
N THR A 358 -27.65 -5.08 -5.62
CA THR A 358 -28.26 -6.12 -6.45
C THR A 358 -27.25 -6.96 -7.24
N LEU A 359 -25.98 -6.55 -7.28
CA LEU A 359 -24.88 -7.24 -7.94
C LEU A 359 -23.69 -7.35 -6.97
N LEU A 360 -23.05 -8.51 -6.93
CA LEU A 360 -21.82 -8.76 -6.16
C LEU A 360 -20.77 -9.38 -7.06
N VAL A 361 -19.51 -8.93 -6.97
CA VAL A 361 -18.40 -9.55 -7.71
C VAL A 361 -17.45 -10.23 -6.74
N LEU A 362 -17.12 -11.50 -7.02
CA LEU A 362 -16.13 -12.29 -6.32
C LEU A 362 -14.89 -12.43 -7.21
N PHE A 363 -13.71 -12.35 -6.61
CA PHE A 363 -12.44 -12.57 -7.30
C PHE A 363 -11.54 -13.50 -6.49
N ASN A 364 -10.84 -14.39 -7.19
CA ASN A 364 -9.59 -14.96 -6.70
C ASN A 364 -8.41 -14.51 -7.58
N LEU A 365 -7.57 -13.63 -7.05
CA LEU A 365 -6.35 -13.12 -7.71
C LEU A 365 -5.09 -13.62 -7.00
N SER A 366 -5.20 -14.69 -6.23
CA SER A 366 -4.14 -15.22 -5.38
C SER A 366 -3.13 -16.05 -6.17
N TYR A 367 -1.91 -15.55 -6.35
CA TYR A 367 -0.82 -16.25 -7.02
C TYR A 367 0.42 -16.37 -6.13
N TRP A 368 0.89 -17.59 -5.87
CA TRP A 368 2.12 -17.87 -5.14
C TRP A 368 3.10 -18.75 -5.95
N PRO A 369 4.35 -18.32 -6.17
CA PRO A 369 4.88 -16.98 -5.96
C PRO A 369 4.19 -15.92 -6.85
N LYS A 370 4.27 -14.66 -6.43
CA LYS A 370 3.70 -13.50 -7.16
C LYS A 370 4.03 -13.52 -8.64
N LYS A 371 3.04 -13.14 -9.45
CA LYS A 371 3.14 -13.05 -10.91
C LYS A 371 3.13 -11.58 -11.31
N SER A 372 4.32 -10.97 -11.36
CA SER A 372 4.52 -9.58 -11.83
C SER A 372 4.12 -9.43 -13.29
N TYR A 373 3.56 -8.27 -13.67
CA TYR A 373 3.08 -8.03 -15.03
C TYR A 373 3.12 -6.54 -15.39
N ARG A 374 3.66 -6.19 -16.56
CA ARG A 374 3.74 -4.83 -17.12
C ARG A 374 4.12 -3.73 -16.08
N GLY A 375 5.17 -4.00 -15.29
CA GLY A 375 5.67 -3.07 -14.26
C GLY A 375 4.98 -3.15 -12.89
N PHE A 376 3.82 -3.80 -12.78
CA PHE A 376 3.19 -4.11 -11.50
C PHE A 376 3.87 -5.30 -10.83
N SER A 377 4.02 -5.23 -9.50
CA SER A 377 4.58 -6.32 -8.69
C SER A 377 3.76 -7.61 -8.74
N SER A 378 2.46 -7.51 -9.02
CA SER A 378 1.55 -8.63 -9.23
C SER A 378 0.42 -8.27 -10.19
N ILE A 379 -0.17 -9.27 -10.85
CA ILE A 379 -1.42 -9.15 -11.61
C ILE A 379 -2.54 -8.61 -10.72
N GLN A 380 -2.58 -8.99 -9.45
CA GLN A 380 -3.55 -8.46 -8.49
C GLN A 380 -3.47 -6.93 -8.40
N ASN A 381 -2.27 -6.37 -8.22
CA ASN A 381 -2.11 -4.92 -8.14
C ASN A 381 -2.50 -4.19 -9.43
N LEU A 382 -2.28 -4.79 -10.61
CA LEU A 382 -2.83 -4.28 -11.87
C LEU A 382 -4.37 -4.25 -11.82
N VAL A 383 -5.00 -5.40 -11.54
CA VAL A 383 -6.46 -5.55 -11.60
C VAL A 383 -7.14 -4.66 -10.57
N THR A 384 -6.63 -4.56 -9.33
CA THR A 384 -7.21 -3.67 -8.32
C THR A 384 -7.13 -2.20 -8.73
N HIS A 385 -5.97 -1.73 -9.23
CA HIS A 385 -5.83 -0.37 -9.79
C HIS A 385 -6.83 -0.12 -10.94
N GLN A 386 -6.96 -1.10 -11.84
CA GLN A 386 -7.87 -1.08 -12.98
C GLN A 386 -9.35 -1.02 -12.56
N LEU A 387 -9.77 -1.82 -11.55
CA LEU A 387 -11.13 -1.80 -11.00
C LEU A 387 -11.45 -0.48 -10.30
N MET A 388 -10.51 0.08 -9.54
CA MET A 388 -10.64 1.43 -8.96
C MET A 388 -10.77 2.50 -10.06
N GLY A 389 -10.06 2.34 -11.18
CA GLY A 389 -10.26 3.17 -12.37
C GLY A 389 -11.68 3.05 -12.93
N ALA A 390 -12.17 1.81 -13.08
CA ALA A 390 -13.50 1.53 -13.61
C ALA A 390 -14.63 2.06 -12.70
N SER A 391 -14.46 2.05 -11.37
CA SER A 391 -15.44 2.63 -10.44
C SER A 391 -15.52 4.15 -10.54
N ARG A 392 -14.40 4.83 -10.86
CA ARG A 392 -14.37 6.30 -11.08
C ARG A 392 -14.94 6.72 -12.43
N THR A 393 -14.83 5.86 -13.46
CA THR A 393 -15.38 6.11 -14.81
C THR A 393 -16.75 5.47 -15.05
N ASN A 394 -17.31 4.78 -14.05
CA ASN A 394 -18.57 4.04 -14.16
C ASN A 394 -18.61 3.02 -15.33
N SER A 395 -17.48 2.37 -15.59
CA SER A 395 -17.30 1.38 -16.65
C SER A 395 -17.30 -0.07 -16.13
N LEU A 396 -17.23 -1.06 -17.04
CA LEU A 396 -17.40 -2.48 -16.72
C LEU A 396 -18.70 -2.70 -15.93
N PHE A 397 -18.68 -3.49 -14.86
CA PHE A 397 -19.86 -3.70 -14.00
C PHE A 397 -20.27 -2.46 -13.19
N HIS A 398 -19.47 -1.38 -13.15
CA HIS A 398 -19.87 -0.12 -12.51
C HIS A 398 -20.83 0.73 -13.35
N LYS A 399 -21.16 0.30 -14.58
CA LYS A 399 -22.27 0.85 -15.38
C LYS A 399 -23.65 0.57 -14.79
N TYR A 400 -23.72 -0.28 -13.77
CA TYR A 400 -24.91 -0.58 -12.98
C TYR A 400 -24.92 0.14 -11.61
N GLY A 401 -23.96 1.03 -11.33
CA GLY A 401 -23.74 1.66 -10.02
C GLY A 401 -22.49 1.16 -9.28
N LEU A 402 -22.32 1.54 -8.02
CA LEU A 402 -21.12 1.23 -7.25
C LEU A 402 -21.17 -0.19 -6.65
N VAL A 403 -20.85 -1.17 -7.50
CA VAL A 403 -20.83 -2.60 -7.17
C VAL A 403 -19.72 -2.96 -6.17
N ARG A 404 -20.06 -3.74 -5.14
CA ARG A 404 -19.13 -4.28 -4.13
C ARG A 404 -18.31 -5.43 -4.67
N VAL A 405 -17.04 -5.53 -4.24
CA VAL A 405 -16.11 -6.58 -4.70
C VAL A 405 -15.46 -7.29 -3.51
N LEU A 406 -15.61 -8.62 -3.43
CA LEU A 406 -14.90 -9.47 -2.47
C LEU A 406 -13.74 -10.17 -3.18
N MET A 407 -12.51 -9.99 -2.69
CA MET A 407 -11.30 -10.40 -3.40
C MET A 407 -10.35 -11.18 -2.50
N TRP A 408 -10.10 -12.43 -2.86
CA TRP A 408 -8.96 -13.19 -2.34
C TRP A 408 -7.67 -12.72 -3.01
N VAL A 409 -6.71 -12.38 -2.16
CA VAL A 409 -5.43 -11.75 -2.49
C VAL A 409 -4.27 -12.49 -1.82
N GLU A 410 -3.07 -12.33 -2.37
CA GLU A 410 -1.86 -12.75 -1.65
C GLU A 410 -1.62 -11.84 -0.43
N ASP A 411 -1.16 -12.44 0.67
CA ASP A 411 -1.18 -11.82 2.00
C ASP A 411 -0.23 -10.60 2.15
N GLU A 412 0.85 -10.50 1.37
CA GLU A 412 1.67 -9.29 1.33
C GLU A 412 1.07 -8.19 0.44
N ASP A 413 0.36 -8.54 -0.65
CA ASP A 413 -0.18 -7.53 -1.57
C ASP A 413 -1.33 -6.72 -0.95
N ARG A 414 -1.98 -7.18 0.15
CA ARG A 414 -2.97 -6.41 0.92
C ARG A 414 -2.46 -5.01 1.32
N TYR A 415 -1.17 -4.90 1.66
CA TYR A 415 -0.56 -3.65 2.11
C TYR A 415 -0.40 -2.59 1.02
N THR A 416 -0.61 -2.95 -0.26
CA THR A 416 -0.51 -2.03 -1.40
C THR A 416 -1.66 -1.01 -1.38
N HIS A 417 -2.86 -1.46 -1.04
CA HIS A 417 -4.10 -0.66 -1.04
C HIS A 417 -4.61 -0.38 0.38
N LEU A 418 -4.33 -1.29 1.33
CA LEU A 418 -4.67 -1.14 2.75
C LEU A 418 -3.38 -1.10 3.61
N PRO A 419 -2.62 0.01 3.58
CA PRO A 419 -1.40 0.14 4.37
C PRO A 419 -1.74 0.23 5.86
N ARG A 420 -1.00 -0.54 6.68
CA ARG A 420 -1.00 -0.38 8.14
C ARG A 420 -0.01 0.68 8.61
N GLU A 421 1.03 0.94 7.81
CA GLU A 421 2.08 1.92 8.09
C GLU A 421 1.93 3.16 7.21
N ILE A 422 2.13 4.34 7.79
CA ILE A 422 2.18 5.59 7.01
C ILE A 422 3.35 5.62 6.02
N MET A 423 4.44 4.90 6.32
CA MET A 423 5.57 4.69 5.39
C MET A 423 5.16 3.93 4.11
N THR A 424 4.08 3.15 4.17
CA THR A 424 3.56 2.36 3.05
C THR A 424 2.35 2.98 2.35
N ARG A 425 1.80 4.09 2.88
CA ARG A 425 0.76 4.89 2.23
C ARG A 425 1.34 5.63 1.01
N LYS A 426 1.37 4.92 -0.11
CA LYS A 426 1.83 5.38 -1.43
C LYS A 426 0.64 5.64 -2.35
N LYS A 427 0.93 5.96 -3.62
CA LYS A 427 -0.08 6.25 -4.66
C LYS A 427 -1.25 5.24 -4.68
N SER A 428 -0.98 3.94 -4.70
CA SER A 428 -2.03 2.91 -4.76
C SER A 428 -2.94 2.88 -3.52
N ALA A 429 -2.46 3.29 -2.35
CA ALA A 429 -3.30 3.47 -1.17
C ALA A 429 -4.14 4.76 -1.28
N MET A 430 -3.59 5.84 -1.86
CA MET A 430 -4.34 7.07 -2.12
C MET A 430 -5.42 6.89 -3.17
N GLU A 431 -5.13 6.19 -4.27
CA GLU A 431 -6.11 5.80 -5.29
C GLU A 431 -7.23 4.96 -4.68
N ALA A 432 -6.90 4.06 -3.75
CA ALA A 432 -7.86 3.27 -2.99
C ALA A 432 -8.72 4.12 -2.05
N GLU A 433 -8.12 5.03 -1.30
CA GLU A 433 -8.83 5.97 -0.40
C GLU A 433 -9.74 6.97 -1.16
N ILE A 434 -9.42 7.27 -2.42
CA ILE A 434 -10.24 8.11 -3.30
C ILE A 434 -11.39 7.32 -3.94
N SER A 435 -11.17 6.05 -4.28
CA SER A 435 -12.14 5.24 -5.04
C SER A 435 -13.06 4.41 -4.15
N CYS A 436 -12.69 4.14 -2.90
CA CYS A 436 -13.44 3.31 -1.97
C CYS A 436 -13.87 4.09 -0.70
N GLN A 437 -15.04 3.76 -0.15
CA GLN A 437 -15.48 4.24 1.17
C GLN A 437 -14.75 3.45 2.26
N SER A 438 -14.63 2.14 2.05
CA SER A 438 -13.90 1.23 2.92
C SER A 438 -13.25 0.11 2.12
N ILE A 439 -12.12 -0.37 2.63
CA ILE A 439 -11.52 -1.64 2.27
C ILE A 439 -11.35 -2.40 3.58
N LEU A 440 -12.17 -3.43 3.78
CA LEU A 440 -12.17 -4.21 5.03
C LEU A 440 -11.33 -5.46 4.87
N GLU A 441 -10.39 -5.67 5.79
CA GLU A 441 -9.62 -6.90 5.91
C GLU A 441 -10.44 -7.91 6.73
N ILE A 442 -10.98 -8.93 6.08
CA ILE A 442 -11.95 -9.85 6.71
C ILE A 442 -11.26 -11.03 7.37
N ALA A 443 -10.34 -11.66 6.64
CA ALA A 443 -9.55 -12.79 7.07
C ALA A 443 -8.16 -12.71 6.46
N SER A 444 -7.10 -13.02 7.19
CA SER A 444 -5.72 -12.90 6.70
C SER A 444 -4.67 -13.59 7.58
N SER A 445 -3.41 -13.61 7.14
CA SER A 445 -2.31 -14.08 7.98
C SER A 445 -2.06 -13.14 9.15
N THR A 446 -1.77 -13.75 10.30
CA THR A 446 -1.20 -13.07 11.48
C THR A 446 0.33 -12.94 11.42
N THR A 447 0.98 -13.56 10.44
CA THR A 447 2.43 -13.45 10.26
C THR A 447 2.76 -12.04 9.76
N ALA A 448 3.48 -11.25 10.57
CA ALA A 448 4.02 -9.97 10.13
C ALA A 448 5.08 -10.17 9.03
N THR A 449 4.65 -10.16 7.77
CA THR A 449 5.47 -10.35 6.57
C THR A 449 6.43 -9.17 6.39
N ASN A 450 5.94 -7.94 6.47
CA ASN A 450 6.77 -6.73 6.39
C ASN A 450 7.55 -6.46 7.68
N LYS A 451 8.68 -7.14 7.87
CA LYS A 451 9.58 -6.95 9.03
C LYS A 451 10.36 -5.63 8.99
N LYS A 452 10.32 -4.87 7.89
CA LYS A 452 11.10 -3.62 7.71
C LYS A 452 10.36 -2.41 8.27
N PHE A 453 9.05 -2.36 8.07
CA PHE A 453 8.18 -1.30 8.58
C PHE A 453 7.19 -1.95 9.53
N ARG A 454 7.41 -1.74 10.82
CA ARG A 454 6.52 -2.20 11.89
C ARG A 454 6.04 -1.00 12.66
N ARG A 455 4.73 -0.89 12.81
CA ARG A 455 4.04 0.08 13.65
C ARG A 455 4.50 -0.09 15.09
N ASP A 456 4.47 1.01 15.82
CA ASP A 456 4.64 0.98 17.26
C ASP A 456 3.54 0.13 17.92
N GLU A 457 3.92 -0.76 18.83
CA GLU A 457 2.97 -1.70 19.45
C GLU A 457 1.90 -0.99 20.29
N ARG A 458 2.16 0.21 20.85
CA ARG A 458 1.14 0.95 21.58
C ARG A 458 0.12 1.57 20.62
N ILE A 459 0.54 1.93 19.41
CA ILE A 459 -0.35 2.44 18.36
C ILE A 459 -1.24 1.30 17.83
N GLU A 460 -0.68 0.12 17.54
CA GLU A 460 -1.50 -1.06 17.20
C GLU A 460 -2.42 -1.46 18.35
N ALA A 461 -1.93 -1.51 19.60
CA ALA A 461 -2.76 -1.82 20.77
C ALA A 461 -3.90 -0.82 20.97
N THR A 462 -3.65 0.47 20.77
CA THR A 462 -4.69 1.52 20.85
C THR A 462 -5.70 1.39 19.72
N SER A 463 -5.23 1.11 18.49
CA SER A 463 -6.06 0.85 17.32
C SER A 463 -6.96 -0.37 17.56
N THR A 464 -6.38 -1.52 17.92
CA THR A 464 -7.12 -2.75 18.24
C THR A 464 -8.05 -2.57 19.43
N ALA A 465 -7.70 -1.80 20.48
CA ALA A 465 -8.62 -1.52 21.58
C ALA A 465 -9.88 -0.77 21.12
N LYS A 466 -9.74 0.27 20.27
CA LYS A 466 -10.88 0.96 19.62
C LYS A 466 -11.72 0.01 18.74
N VAL A 467 -11.09 -0.98 18.10
CA VAL A 467 -11.79 -2.00 17.30
C VAL A 467 -12.56 -2.98 18.19
N LEU A 468 -11.95 -3.49 19.25
CA LEU A 468 -12.61 -4.39 20.20
C LEU A 468 -13.79 -3.73 20.93
N GLU A 469 -13.71 -2.42 21.19
CA GLU A 469 -14.85 -1.64 21.69
C GLU A 469 -16.00 -1.60 20.68
N ARG A 470 -15.72 -1.30 19.40
CA ARG A 470 -16.71 -1.34 18.32
C ARG A 470 -17.31 -2.73 18.12
N MET A 471 -16.50 -3.79 18.16
CA MET A 471 -16.96 -5.18 18.11
C MET A 471 -17.93 -5.51 19.24
N ARG A 472 -17.62 -5.10 20.49
CA ARG A 472 -18.52 -5.27 21.64
C ARG A 472 -19.83 -4.51 21.44
N ALA A 473 -19.77 -3.26 20.96
CA ALA A 473 -20.95 -2.43 20.71
C ALA A 473 -21.85 -3.01 19.59
N ALA A 474 -21.24 -3.62 18.56
CA ALA A 474 -21.94 -4.27 17.45
C ALA A 474 -22.35 -5.73 17.73
N GLY A 475 -22.00 -6.30 18.89
CA GLY A 475 -22.25 -7.71 19.21
C GLY A 475 -21.43 -8.71 18.37
N VAL A 476 -20.35 -8.26 17.74
CA VAL A 476 -19.49 -9.08 16.88
C VAL A 476 -18.44 -9.80 17.73
N SER A 477 -18.37 -11.12 17.61
CA SER A 477 -17.36 -11.96 18.27
C SER A 477 -16.34 -12.53 17.27
N THR A 478 -15.20 -13.00 17.78
CA THR A 478 -14.22 -13.79 17.03
C THR A 478 -14.36 -15.26 17.45
N PRO A 479 -14.47 -16.22 16.50
CA PRO A 479 -14.45 -17.64 16.83
C PRO A 479 -13.14 -18.05 17.54
N PRO A 480 -13.16 -19.01 18.49
CA PRO A 480 -11.96 -19.46 19.17
C PRO A 480 -10.89 -19.99 18.19
N GLY A 481 -9.64 -19.53 18.34
CA GLY A 481 -8.54 -19.85 17.44
C GLY A 481 -8.41 -18.93 16.22
N ARG A 482 -9.39 -18.06 15.96
CA ARG A 482 -9.39 -17.05 14.89
C ARG A 482 -8.89 -15.67 15.35
N GLU A 483 -8.50 -15.51 16.61
CA GLU A 483 -8.07 -14.23 17.16
C GLU A 483 -6.79 -13.71 16.49
N SER A 484 -6.77 -12.41 16.20
CA SER A 484 -5.57 -11.72 15.71
C SER A 484 -4.50 -11.69 16.81
N LEU A 485 -3.22 -11.58 16.44
CA LEU A 485 -2.15 -11.44 17.44
C LEU A 485 -2.32 -10.21 18.34
N PRO A 486 -2.70 -9.01 17.83
CA PRO A 486 -3.03 -7.88 18.70
C PRO A 486 -4.21 -8.15 19.65
N GLN A 487 -5.25 -8.86 19.20
CA GLN A 487 -6.37 -9.27 20.06
C GLN A 487 -5.90 -10.20 21.19
N LEU A 488 -5.04 -11.18 20.88
CA LEU A 488 -4.46 -12.09 21.89
C LEU A 488 -3.55 -11.34 22.87
N GLN A 489 -2.71 -10.41 22.40
CA GLN A 489 -1.84 -9.59 23.25
C GLN A 489 -2.66 -8.76 24.25
N LEU A 490 -3.72 -8.08 23.80
CA LEU A 490 -4.62 -7.30 24.66
C LEU A 490 -5.43 -8.15 25.64
N SER A 491 -5.69 -9.42 25.33
CA SER A 491 -6.34 -10.34 26.27
C SER A 491 -5.42 -10.77 27.43
N GLN A 492 -4.10 -10.59 27.29
CA GLN A 492 -3.08 -11.04 28.23
C GLN A 492 -2.38 -9.89 28.98
N ALA A 493 -2.51 -8.64 28.51
CA ALA A 493 -1.74 -7.51 29.00
C ALA A 493 -2.49 -6.17 28.84
N ASP A 494 -2.38 -5.28 29.83
CA ASP A 494 -2.83 -3.89 29.72
C ASP A 494 -2.01 -3.13 28.66
N ILE A 495 -2.65 -2.19 27.95
CA ILE A 495 -2.01 -1.37 26.88
C ILE A 495 -0.71 -0.70 27.36
N SER A 496 -0.69 -0.21 28.60
CA SER A 496 0.47 0.43 29.24
C SER A 496 1.64 -0.54 29.51
N SER A 497 1.36 -1.83 29.63
CA SER A 497 2.33 -2.90 29.90
C SER A 497 2.90 -3.56 28.63
N ILE A 498 2.32 -3.27 27.46
CA ILE A 498 2.82 -3.78 26.18
C ILE A 498 4.17 -3.15 25.88
N GLN A 499 5.23 -3.96 26.04
CA GLN A 499 6.59 -3.65 25.67
C GLN A 499 7.12 -4.68 24.67
N MET A 500 7.62 -4.20 23.52
CA MET A 500 8.35 -5.01 22.56
C MET A 500 9.54 -5.69 23.24
N THR A 501 9.46 -7.00 23.49
CA THR A 501 10.67 -7.79 23.75
C THR A 501 11.39 -8.04 22.43
N SER A 502 12.30 -7.13 22.10
CA SER A 502 13.20 -7.26 20.96
C SER A 502 13.92 -8.62 21.01
N LYS A 503 14.35 -9.15 19.85
CA LYS A 503 15.08 -10.42 19.84
C LYS A 503 16.28 -10.42 20.81
N PRO A 504 17.12 -9.36 20.91
CA PRO A 504 18.15 -9.28 21.92
C PRO A 504 17.67 -9.40 23.37
N GLN A 505 16.48 -8.87 23.73
CA GLN A 505 15.89 -9.05 25.06
C GLN A 505 15.46 -10.50 25.29
N ARG A 506 14.81 -11.14 24.31
CA ARG A 506 14.40 -12.56 24.44
C ARG A 506 15.61 -13.51 24.51
N ASP A 507 16.60 -13.28 23.65
CA ASP A 507 17.87 -14.03 23.67
C ASP A 507 18.63 -13.80 25.00
N LEU A 508 18.52 -12.60 25.60
CA LEU A 508 19.09 -12.27 26.91
C LEU A 508 18.36 -13.01 28.05
N VAL A 509 17.02 -12.96 28.08
CA VAL A 509 16.21 -13.64 29.10
C VAL A 509 16.45 -15.15 29.08
N GLU A 510 16.51 -15.78 27.89
CA GLU A 510 16.82 -17.21 27.84
C GLU A 510 18.27 -17.51 28.23
N ARG A 511 19.25 -16.69 27.84
CA ARG A 511 20.63 -16.88 28.31
C ARG A 511 20.78 -16.66 29.82
N GLN A 512 20.03 -15.75 30.41
CA GLN A 512 19.99 -15.53 31.85
C GLN A 512 19.41 -16.77 32.54
N ARG A 513 18.25 -17.30 32.09
CA ARG A 513 17.69 -18.56 32.60
C ARG A 513 18.67 -19.73 32.50
N ARG A 514 19.40 -19.84 31.39
CA ARG A 514 20.46 -20.85 31.20
C ARG A 514 21.60 -20.67 32.21
N PHE A 515 22.03 -19.45 32.49
CA PHE A 515 23.02 -19.15 33.53
C PHE A 515 22.50 -19.50 34.92
N ASP A 516 21.25 -19.13 35.23
CA ASP A 516 20.61 -19.37 36.53
C ASP A 516 20.38 -20.87 36.80
N ARG A 517 20.16 -21.68 35.75
CA ARG A 517 20.15 -23.15 35.79
C ARG A 517 21.54 -23.78 35.96
N GLY A 518 22.62 -23.00 35.80
CA GLY A 518 24.00 -23.51 35.83
C GLY A 518 24.48 -24.12 34.51
N ASP A 519 23.79 -23.93 33.38
CA ASP A 519 24.17 -24.48 32.06
C ASP A 519 25.56 -23.99 31.60
N PHE A 520 26.05 -22.86 32.14
CA PHE A 520 27.39 -22.34 31.95
C PHE A 520 27.83 -21.45 33.13
N THR A 521 29.13 -21.40 33.41
CA THR A 521 29.72 -20.60 34.50
C THR A 521 30.19 -19.23 34.03
N LYS A 522 30.36 -18.28 34.97
CA LYS A 522 30.93 -16.94 34.68
C LYS A 522 32.42 -17.00 34.33
N TYR A 523 33.17 -17.88 35.00
CA TYR A 523 34.61 -18.05 34.83
C TYR A 523 34.92 -19.42 34.23
N LYS A 524 35.95 -19.49 33.39
CA LYS A 524 36.52 -20.74 32.87
C LYS A 524 37.01 -21.61 34.04
N VAL A 525 36.68 -22.90 33.98
CA VAL A 525 37.01 -23.86 35.05
C VAL A 525 38.52 -23.99 35.19
N GLY A 526 39.01 -24.03 36.43
CA GLY A 526 40.45 -24.18 36.73
C GLY A 526 41.30 -22.92 36.58
N LEU A 527 40.72 -21.77 36.22
CA LEU A 527 41.44 -20.49 36.13
C LEU A 527 41.05 -19.52 37.25
N GLU A 528 41.96 -18.58 37.57
CA GLU A 528 41.71 -17.52 38.54
C GLU A 528 40.49 -16.65 38.16
N LYS A 529 39.76 -16.17 39.17
CA LYS A 529 38.51 -15.41 38.99
C LYS A 529 38.74 -13.95 38.56
N ASN A 530 39.38 -13.74 37.41
CA ASN A 530 39.68 -12.43 36.84
C ASN A 530 38.92 -12.18 35.52
N ARG A 531 38.81 -10.91 35.08
CA ARG A 531 38.05 -10.46 33.90
C ARG A 531 38.51 -11.11 32.58
N HIS A 532 39.79 -11.49 32.48
CA HIS A 532 40.34 -12.19 31.31
C HIS A 532 39.88 -13.65 31.19
N ASN A 533 39.40 -14.24 32.29
CA ASN A 533 39.03 -15.65 32.38
C ASN A 533 37.50 -15.87 32.32
N TYR A 534 36.75 -14.90 31.80
CA TYR A 534 35.31 -15.09 31.54
C TYR A 534 35.06 -16.12 30.44
N THR A 535 33.92 -16.81 30.51
CA THR A 535 33.43 -17.70 29.45
C THR A 535 32.86 -16.91 28.27
N ASP A 536 32.86 -17.50 27.08
CA ASP A 536 32.34 -16.86 25.87
C ASP A 536 30.82 -16.68 25.91
N GLU A 537 30.13 -17.57 26.62
CA GLU A 537 28.71 -17.50 26.98
C GLU A 537 28.43 -16.31 27.90
N TRP A 538 29.21 -16.11 28.97
CA TRP A 538 29.08 -14.97 29.87
C TRP A 538 29.34 -13.64 29.15
N LEU A 539 30.42 -13.56 28.36
CA LEU A 539 30.69 -12.40 27.50
C LEU A 539 29.57 -12.20 26.47
N GLY A 540 29.02 -13.27 25.93
CA GLY A 540 27.86 -13.27 25.04
C GLY A 540 26.60 -12.72 25.71
N MET A 541 26.38 -13.03 26.99
CA MET A 541 25.28 -12.52 27.79
C MET A 541 25.47 -11.04 28.12
N GLN A 542 26.66 -10.61 28.57
CA GLN A 542 26.95 -9.20 28.82
C GLN A 542 26.81 -8.32 27.56
N ARG A 543 27.26 -8.81 26.39
CA ARG A 543 27.06 -8.13 25.10
C ARG A 543 25.57 -7.98 24.76
N LEU A 544 24.75 -8.99 25.05
CA LEU A 544 23.29 -8.88 24.89
C LEU A 544 22.66 -7.94 25.90
N ALA A 545 23.10 -7.94 27.16
CA ALA A 545 22.63 -7.01 28.21
C ALA A 545 22.89 -5.55 27.82
N PHE A 546 24.11 -5.22 27.40
CA PHE A 546 24.44 -3.87 26.91
C PHE A 546 23.63 -3.49 25.67
N ARG A 547 23.50 -4.40 24.69
CA ARG A 547 22.69 -4.15 23.48
C ARG A 547 21.20 -3.96 23.82
N SER A 548 20.68 -4.75 24.75
CA SER A 548 19.31 -4.67 25.25
C SER A 548 19.04 -3.33 25.93
N ALA A 549 19.86 -2.95 26.92
CA ALA A 549 19.74 -1.67 27.60
C ALA A 549 19.85 -0.49 26.63
N SER A 550 20.78 -0.56 25.67
CA SER A 550 20.91 0.47 24.63
C SER A 550 19.67 0.57 23.74
N ILE A 551 19.01 -0.55 23.38
CA ILE A 551 17.75 -0.54 22.62
C ILE A 551 16.62 0.05 23.46
N VAL A 552 16.48 -0.36 24.73
CA VAL A 552 15.43 0.12 25.64
C VAL A 552 15.54 1.63 25.88
N ASN A 553 16.73 2.14 26.20
CA ASN A 553 16.91 3.57 26.44
C ASN A 553 16.59 4.41 25.19
N ARG A 554 17.04 3.96 24.00
CA ARG A 554 16.75 4.64 22.72
C ARG A 554 15.26 4.63 22.39
N ALA A 555 14.56 3.54 22.71
CA ALA A 555 13.10 3.47 22.56
C ALA A 555 12.42 4.44 23.53
N ALA A 556 12.87 4.51 24.80
CA ALA A 556 12.32 5.42 25.80
C ALA A 556 12.47 6.91 25.43
N ASP A 557 13.61 7.31 24.83
CA ASP A 557 13.82 8.69 24.33
C ASP A 557 12.82 9.04 23.22
N VAL A 558 12.65 8.14 22.24
CA VAL A 558 11.68 8.30 21.14
C VAL A 558 10.25 8.32 21.68
N ASP A 559 9.91 7.38 22.56
CA ASP A 559 8.60 7.26 23.23
C ASP A 559 8.20 8.54 23.95
N LYS A 560 9.12 9.12 24.74
CA LYS A 560 8.90 10.37 25.50
C LYS A 560 8.49 11.50 24.55
N LEU A 561 9.23 11.69 23.45
CA LEU A 561 8.98 12.76 22.49
C LEU A 561 7.70 12.52 21.68
N THR A 562 7.45 11.28 21.25
CA THR A 562 6.21 10.89 20.59
C THR A 562 5.00 11.12 21.50
N LEU A 563 5.06 10.80 22.79
CA LEU A 563 3.98 11.05 23.75
C LEU A 563 3.79 12.54 24.05
N LYS A 564 4.88 13.34 24.18
CA LYS A 564 4.80 14.82 24.27
C LYS A 564 4.09 15.39 23.05
N GLY A 565 4.48 14.98 21.83
CA GLY A 565 3.83 15.43 20.59
C GLY A 565 2.36 15.01 20.46
N LYS A 566 2.03 13.78 20.89
CA LYS A 566 0.64 13.29 20.95
C LYS A 566 -0.25 14.17 21.83
N ASP A 567 0.24 14.54 23.02
CA ASP A 567 -0.48 15.42 23.96
C ASP A 567 -0.72 16.82 23.36
N LEU A 568 0.30 17.41 22.73
CA LEU A 568 0.19 18.71 22.06
C LEU A 568 -0.85 18.73 20.92
N ILE A 569 -0.99 17.63 20.16
CA ILE A 569 -2.03 17.50 19.12
C ILE A 569 -3.42 17.50 19.74
N LEU A 570 -3.63 16.72 20.81
CA LEU A 570 -4.93 16.62 21.49
C LEU A 570 -5.34 17.94 22.14
N ARG A 571 -4.41 18.63 22.80
CA ARG A 571 -4.66 19.98 23.37
C ARG A 571 -5.02 20.99 22.27
N GLN A 572 -4.29 20.98 21.16
CA GLN A 572 -4.56 21.89 20.05
C GLN A 572 -5.96 21.65 19.45
N GLN A 573 -6.37 20.40 19.28
CA GLN A 573 -7.72 20.06 18.83
C GLN A 573 -8.79 20.55 19.82
N ALA A 574 -8.57 20.35 21.13
CA ALA A 574 -9.51 20.77 22.17
C ALA A 574 -9.73 22.29 22.22
N ILE A 575 -8.68 23.10 22.01
CA ILE A 575 -8.80 24.57 22.06
C ILE A 575 -9.18 25.21 20.71
N HIS A 576 -9.11 24.49 19.58
CA HIS A 576 -9.25 25.09 18.25
C HIS A 576 -10.56 25.88 18.06
N ALA A 577 -11.67 25.30 18.52
CA ALA A 577 -13.01 25.90 18.46
C ALA A 577 -13.37 26.76 19.69
N VAL A 578 -12.46 26.91 20.66
CA VAL A 578 -12.69 27.72 21.87
C VAL A 578 -12.11 29.11 21.67
N ASP A 579 -12.96 30.12 21.84
CA ASP A 579 -12.62 31.54 21.81
C ASP A 579 -12.77 32.13 23.21
N SER A 580 -11.65 32.27 23.91
CA SER A 580 -11.54 32.84 25.27
C SER A 580 -10.11 33.30 25.51
N GLU A 581 -9.90 34.21 26.46
CA GLU A 581 -8.55 34.68 26.82
C GLU A 581 -7.65 33.53 27.30
N GLU A 582 -8.20 32.57 28.07
CA GLU A 582 -7.51 31.35 28.50
C GLU A 582 -7.10 30.48 27.29
N ALA A 583 -7.98 30.30 26.32
CA ALA A 583 -7.67 29.55 25.09
C ALA A 583 -6.62 30.26 24.22
N GLN A 584 -6.61 31.60 24.19
CA GLN A 584 -5.59 32.36 23.47
C GLN A 584 -4.21 32.24 24.15
N GLN A 585 -4.16 32.32 25.48
CA GLN A 585 -2.93 32.07 26.25
C GLN A 585 -2.42 30.64 26.03
N GLU A 586 -3.30 29.63 26.03
CA GLU A 586 -2.88 28.25 25.76
C GLU A 586 -2.44 28.05 24.29
N ARG A 587 -3.00 28.76 23.31
CA ARG A 587 -2.48 28.76 21.91
C ARG A 587 -1.03 29.24 21.88
N GLU A 588 -0.69 30.32 22.59
CA GLU A 588 0.68 30.83 22.69
C GLU A 588 1.62 29.87 23.45
N ASN A 589 1.16 29.25 24.54
CA ASN A 589 1.89 28.19 25.24
C ASN A 589 2.21 27.01 24.31
N LEU A 590 1.22 26.52 23.55
CA LEU A 590 1.40 25.41 22.63
C LEU A 590 2.42 25.72 21.51
N ILE A 591 2.48 26.95 21.00
CA ILE A 591 3.50 27.38 20.03
C ILE A 591 4.91 27.24 20.63
N ASN A 592 5.09 27.64 21.90
CA ASN A 592 6.38 27.50 22.58
C ASN A 592 6.73 26.02 22.85
N LEU A 593 5.78 25.21 23.35
CA LEU A 593 5.97 23.78 23.59
C LEU A 593 6.24 22.98 22.29
N ARG A 594 5.67 23.40 21.15
CA ARG A 594 5.98 22.87 19.82
C ARG A 594 7.42 23.18 19.40
N ARG A 595 7.89 24.42 19.64
CA ARG A 595 9.28 24.82 19.36
C ARG A 595 10.27 24.03 20.20
N GLU A 596 9.98 23.82 21.49
CA GLU A 596 10.76 22.93 22.35
C GLU A 596 10.80 21.49 21.83
N LEU A 597 9.64 20.91 21.49
CA LEU A 597 9.57 19.54 20.97
C LEU A 597 10.42 19.37 19.70
N ASN A 598 10.33 20.32 18.77
CA ASN A 598 11.14 20.32 17.55
C ASN A 598 12.65 20.38 17.89
N ASN A 599 13.05 21.21 18.85
CA ASN A 599 14.44 21.27 19.32
C ASN A 599 14.87 19.94 19.96
N GLU A 600 14.08 19.36 20.89
CA GLU A 600 14.37 18.05 21.49
C GLU A 600 14.49 16.94 20.42
N MET A 601 13.68 16.98 19.37
CA MET A 601 13.75 16.05 18.24
C MET A 601 15.01 16.27 17.37
N VAL A 602 15.51 17.50 17.25
CA VAL A 602 16.79 17.81 16.59
C VAL A 602 17.98 17.35 17.43
N GLU A 603 17.91 17.37 18.76
CA GLU A 603 18.98 16.88 19.64
C GLU A 603 19.12 15.35 19.71
N LEU A 604 18.19 14.59 19.13
CA LEU A 604 18.29 13.12 19.08
C LEU A 604 19.59 12.66 18.38
N PRO A 605 20.39 11.75 18.99
CA PRO A 605 21.77 11.50 18.57
C PRO A 605 21.95 10.68 17.28
N SER A 606 20.87 10.24 16.64
CA SER A 606 20.93 9.46 15.41
C SER A 606 19.77 9.80 14.47
N VAL A 607 20.07 9.88 13.17
CA VAL A 607 19.07 10.03 12.11
C VAL A 607 17.97 8.97 12.23
N ALA A 608 18.32 7.73 12.57
CA ALA A 608 17.34 6.65 12.74
C ALA A 608 16.35 6.91 13.90
N HIS A 609 16.79 7.55 14.99
CA HIS A 609 15.91 7.93 16.10
C HIS A 609 14.99 9.08 15.68
N LYS A 610 15.52 10.10 15.00
CA LYS A 610 14.73 11.21 14.42
C LYS A 610 13.64 10.67 13.51
N THR A 611 14.02 9.88 12.50
CA THR A 611 13.06 9.24 11.58
C THR A 611 12.01 8.41 12.32
N SER A 612 12.39 7.64 13.35
CA SER A 612 11.43 6.85 14.15
C SER A 612 10.46 7.74 14.94
N ALA A 613 10.94 8.81 15.57
CA ALA A 613 10.11 9.75 16.33
C ALA A 613 9.12 10.50 15.42
N HIS A 614 9.55 10.96 14.24
CA HIS A 614 8.68 11.57 13.23
C HIS A 614 7.61 10.58 12.74
N ILE A 615 8.00 9.36 12.35
CA ILE A 615 7.04 8.32 11.87
C ILE A 615 6.02 7.97 12.95
N ASN A 616 6.45 7.80 14.21
CA ASN A 616 5.54 7.47 15.30
C ASN A 616 4.60 8.64 15.63
N LEU A 617 5.07 9.90 15.57
CA LEU A 617 4.23 11.07 15.74
C LEU A 617 3.19 11.20 14.61
N ASP A 618 3.59 10.96 13.37
CA ASP A 618 2.72 10.93 12.20
C ASP A 618 1.67 9.80 12.27
N HIS A 619 2.05 8.61 12.76
CA HIS A 619 1.10 7.54 13.05
C HIS A 619 0.07 7.94 14.12
N TRP A 620 0.47 8.67 15.17
CA TRP A 620 -0.47 9.20 16.17
C TRP A 620 -1.38 10.27 15.57
N ARG A 621 -0.84 11.19 14.74
CA ARG A 621 -1.64 12.19 14.00
C ARG A 621 -2.77 11.53 13.21
N MET A 622 -2.48 10.43 12.49
CA MET A 622 -3.49 9.70 11.72
C MET A 622 -4.48 8.89 12.56
N LEU A 623 -4.07 8.35 13.72
CA LEU A 623 -4.94 7.54 14.62
C LEU A 623 -5.84 8.38 15.53
N ILE A 624 -5.47 9.65 15.79
CA ILE A 624 -6.22 10.58 16.64
C ILE A 624 -7.43 11.18 15.94
N GLN A 625 -7.37 11.42 14.62
CA GLN A 625 -8.52 11.94 13.86
C GLN A 625 -9.76 11.05 14.03
N ASP A 626 -10.94 11.65 13.92
CA ASP A 626 -12.21 10.95 13.94
C ASP A 626 -13.02 11.29 12.66
N PRO A 627 -13.16 10.36 11.70
CA PRO A 627 -12.58 9.01 11.69
C PRO A 627 -11.04 9.03 11.48
N PRO A 628 -10.30 8.00 11.92
CA PRO A 628 -8.85 7.88 11.70
C PRO A 628 -8.48 7.99 10.21
N ASN A 629 -7.34 8.62 9.87
CA ASN A 629 -7.01 8.85 8.46
C ASN A 629 -6.63 7.55 7.70
N LEU A 630 -5.96 6.58 8.34
CA LEU A 630 -5.65 5.30 7.71
C LEU A 630 -6.89 4.40 7.67
N MET A 631 -7.26 3.91 6.48
CA MET A 631 -8.39 2.97 6.32
C MET A 631 -8.30 1.73 7.21
N TYR A 632 -7.09 1.21 7.46
CA TYR A 632 -6.90 0.07 8.36
C TYR A 632 -7.39 0.34 9.79
N ASP A 633 -7.22 1.55 10.31
CA ASP A 633 -7.71 1.91 11.65
C ASP A 633 -9.24 2.12 11.70
N ARG A 634 -9.87 2.32 10.54
CA ARG A 634 -11.34 2.40 10.41
C ARG A 634 -12.03 1.04 10.51
N ARG A 635 -11.31 -0.10 10.46
CA ARG A 635 -11.88 -1.46 10.52
C ARG A 635 -12.86 -1.64 11.67
N GLU A 636 -14.02 -2.23 11.41
CA GLU A 636 -15.09 -2.39 12.42
C GLU A 636 -14.88 -3.62 13.30
N TYR A 637 -14.06 -4.56 12.83
CA TYR A 637 -13.67 -5.78 13.52
C TYR A 637 -12.21 -6.15 13.19
N GLU A 638 -11.59 -6.95 14.07
CA GLU A 638 -10.27 -7.53 13.82
C GLU A 638 -10.37 -8.64 12.76
N PRO A 639 -9.42 -8.73 11.80
CA PRO A 639 -9.44 -9.77 10.77
C PRO A 639 -9.33 -11.16 11.39
N LEU A 640 -10.08 -12.12 10.85
CA LEU A 640 -10.01 -13.52 11.24
C LEU A 640 -8.66 -14.11 10.85
N ARG A 641 -7.97 -14.74 11.80
CA ARG A 641 -6.73 -15.45 11.52
C ARG A 641 -6.98 -16.67 10.62
N VAL A 642 -6.31 -16.71 9.48
CA VAL A 642 -6.22 -17.90 8.64
C VAL A 642 -4.97 -18.74 8.98
N SER A 643 -4.96 -19.99 8.55
CA SER A 643 -3.81 -20.90 8.65
C SER A 643 -3.41 -21.45 7.28
N PRO A 644 -2.11 -21.77 7.04
CA PRO A 644 -1.63 -22.20 5.73
C PRO A 644 -2.28 -23.47 5.17
N GLN A 645 -2.78 -24.36 6.04
CA GLN A 645 -3.44 -25.62 5.71
C GLN A 645 -4.84 -25.43 5.09
N GLU A 646 -5.43 -24.24 5.24
CA GLU A 646 -6.78 -23.94 4.75
C GLU A 646 -6.83 -23.63 3.25
N PHE A 647 -5.66 -23.62 2.59
CA PHE A 647 -5.46 -23.21 1.20
C PHE A 647 -4.61 -24.21 0.42
N PHE A 648 -4.87 -24.34 -0.88
CA PHE A 648 -4.03 -25.14 -1.79
C PHE A 648 -3.55 -24.32 -3.00
N PRO A 649 -2.24 -24.28 -3.29
CA PRO A 649 -1.12 -24.78 -2.48
C PRO A 649 -1.02 -24.12 -1.10
N ASN A 650 -0.34 -24.78 -0.16
CA ASN A 650 -0.27 -24.38 1.25
C ASN A 650 0.43 -23.02 1.41
N HIS A 651 -0.37 -21.97 1.50
CA HIS A 651 0.04 -20.58 1.57
C HIS A 651 -1.12 -19.72 2.09
N GLU A 652 -0.85 -18.82 3.04
CA GLU A 652 -1.88 -17.97 3.63
C GLU A 652 -2.31 -16.88 2.65
N LEU A 653 -3.63 -16.66 2.54
CA LEU A 653 -4.21 -15.58 1.74
C LEU A 653 -4.89 -14.55 2.65
N ALA A 654 -5.19 -13.38 2.09
CA ALA A 654 -6.12 -12.44 2.70
C ALA A 654 -7.40 -12.30 1.86
N LEU A 655 -8.52 -12.05 2.53
CA LEU A 655 -9.79 -11.67 1.92
C LEU A 655 -10.05 -10.20 2.21
N LEU A 656 -10.17 -9.40 1.14
CA LEU A 656 -10.50 -7.99 1.19
C LEU A 656 -11.91 -7.74 0.63
N ASP A 657 -12.66 -6.89 1.31
CA ASP A 657 -13.95 -6.37 0.87
C ASP A 657 -13.79 -4.91 0.45
N PHE A 658 -13.86 -4.67 -0.86
CA PHE A 658 -13.80 -3.34 -1.47
C PHE A 658 -15.22 -2.81 -1.65
N GLN A 659 -15.50 -1.67 -1.02
CA GLN A 659 -16.76 -0.95 -1.15
C GLN A 659 -16.48 0.40 -1.84
N PRO A 660 -16.72 0.52 -3.17
CA PRO A 660 -16.49 1.76 -3.92
C PRO A 660 -17.33 2.92 -3.40
N ARG A 661 -16.89 4.16 -3.66
CA ARG A 661 -17.60 5.38 -3.30
C ARG A 661 -17.74 6.34 -4.49
N PRO A 662 -18.65 7.32 -4.43
CA PRO A 662 -18.64 8.45 -5.34
C PRO A 662 -17.27 9.12 -5.38
N LEU A 663 -16.82 9.40 -6.59
CA LEU A 663 -15.70 10.30 -6.78
C LEU A 663 -16.09 11.70 -6.28
N TRP A 664 -15.11 12.45 -5.76
CA TRP A 664 -15.25 13.84 -5.34
C TRP A 664 -16.03 14.68 -6.36
N PRO A 665 -17.07 15.45 -5.96
CA PRO A 665 -17.86 16.27 -6.87
C PRO A 665 -16.98 17.16 -7.76
N CYS A 666 -15.93 17.76 -7.18
CA CYS A 666 -14.98 18.62 -7.88
C CYS A 666 -14.22 17.91 -9.01
N LEU A 667 -14.07 16.59 -8.99
CA LEU A 667 -13.42 15.82 -10.06
C LEU A 667 -14.41 15.28 -11.12
N ARG A 668 -15.70 15.12 -10.82
CA ARG A 668 -16.64 14.43 -11.72
C ARG A 668 -16.97 15.19 -13.00
N GLU A 669 -17.15 16.50 -12.91
CA GLU A 669 -17.68 17.36 -14.00
C GLU A 669 -16.79 17.43 -15.25
N ASP A 670 -15.51 17.05 -15.14
CA ASP A 670 -14.60 16.77 -16.27
C ASP A 670 -13.54 15.78 -15.76
N TYR A 671 -13.93 14.51 -15.59
CA TYR A 671 -13.09 13.49 -14.96
C TYR A 671 -11.69 13.40 -15.57
N SER A 672 -11.57 13.38 -16.91
CA SER A 672 -10.28 13.23 -17.59
C SER A 672 -9.34 14.39 -17.27
N ALA A 673 -9.79 15.64 -17.43
CA ALA A 673 -8.91 16.79 -17.21
C ALA A 673 -8.69 17.13 -15.74
N ARG A 674 -9.68 16.90 -14.86
CA ARG A 674 -9.58 17.19 -13.43
C ARG A 674 -8.86 16.10 -12.65
N PHE A 675 -8.95 14.83 -13.06
CA PHE A 675 -8.14 13.76 -12.47
C PHE A 675 -6.65 13.93 -12.80
N ASP A 676 -6.31 14.40 -14.01
CA ASP A 676 -4.94 14.81 -14.36
C ASP A 676 -4.39 15.91 -13.42
N ILE A 677 -5.23 16.86 -13.00
CA ILE A 677 -4.86 17.90 -12.01
C ILE A 677 -4.56 17.27 -10.66
N PHE A 678 -5.45 16.40 -10.16
CA PHE A 678 -5.21 15.68 -8.90
C PHE A 678 -3.90 14.87 -8.96
N GLU A 679 -3.70 14.10 -10.03
CA GLU A 679 -2.49 13.29 -10.26
C GLU A 679 -1.22 14.15 -10.29
N TYR A 680 -1.28 15.31 -10.96
CA TYR A 680 -0.18 16.27 -11.00
C TYR A 680 0.17 16.81 -9.61
N ILE A 681 -0.82 17.36 -8.89
CA ILE A 681 -0.66 17.90 -7.53
C ILE A 681 -0.13 16.81 -6.60
N TYR A 682 -0.76 15.64 -6.61
CA TYR A 682 -0.35 14.51 -5.80
C TYR A 682 1.10 14.08 -6.10
N ALA A 683 1.50 14.01 -7.37
CA ALA A 683 2.87 13.65 -7.75
C ALA A 683 3.91 14.70 -7.32
N GLN A 684 3.64 16.00 -7.46
CA GLN A 684 4.58 17.03 -7.03
C GLN A 684 4.76 17.03 -5.50
N ILE A 685 3.67 17.08 -4.74
CA ILE A 685 3.74 17.12 -3.26
C ILE A 685 4.33 15.81 -2.71
N SER A 686 3.94 14.66 -3.26
CA SER A 686 4.40 13.33 -2.79
C SER A 686 5.80 12.94 -3.25
N SER A 687 6.52 13.82 -3.95
CA SER A 687 7.95 13.65 -4.27
C SER A 687 8.81 13.58 -3.00
N SER A 688 8.44 14.35 -1.97
CA SER A 688 9.10 14.40 -0.66
C SER A 688 8.11 14.10 0.46
N PRO A 689 7.62 12.86 0.62
CA PRO A 689 6.48 12.57 1.50
C PRO A 689 6.74 12.82 3.00
N SER A 690 8.00 13.03 3.40
CA SER A 690 8.41 13.42 4.77
C SER A 690 8.60 14.93 4.98
N SER A 691 8.59 15.76 3.93
CA SER A 691 8.64 17.22 4.07
C SER A 691 7.35 17.74 4.68
N SER A 692 7.36 18.97 5.18
CA SER A 692 6.11 19.66 5.55
C SER A 692 5.25 19.89 4.30
N ILE A 693 3.94 20.05 4.50
CA ILE A 693 3.05 20.47 3.41
C ILE A 693 3.41 21.88 2.91
N GLN A 694 3.90 22.77 3.77
CA GLN A 694 4.40 24.08 3.35
C GLN A 694 5.57 24.00 2.36
N GLU A 695 6.47 23.02 2.51
CA GLU A 695 7.54 22.75 1.54
C GLU A 695 6.99 22.08 0.27
N GLY A 696 6.10 21.08 0.43
CA GLY A 696 5.52 20.36 -0.70
C GLY A 696 4.70 21.23 -1.65
N LEU A 697 3.92 22.19 -1.12
CA LEU A 697 3.09 23.11 -1.93
C LEU A 697 3.92 24.06 -2.80
N LYS A 698 5.11 24.49 -2.33
CA LYS A 698 6.02 25.36 -3.09
C LYS A 698 6.58 24.69 -4.35
N VAL A 699 6.57 23.36 -4.40
CA VAL A 699 7.02 22.55 -5.55
C VAL A 699 5.91 22.41 -6.61
N VAL A 700 4.64 22.56 -6.23
CA VAL A 700 3.49 22.35 -7.15
C VAL A 700 3.46 23.41 -8.25
N TRP A 701 3.34 24.70 -7.88
CA TRP A 701 3.39 25.81 -8.83
C TRP A 701 3.71 27.13 -8.11
N PRO A 702 4.50 28.04 -8.70
CA PRO A 702 4.76 29.36 -8.11
C PRO A 702 3.47 30.14 -7.84
N GLY A 703 3.29 30.67 -6.62
CA GLY A 703 2.10 31.40 -6.20
C GLY A 703 0.94 30.53 -5.70
N PHE A 704 1.00 29.20 -5.82
CA PHE A 704 -0.09 28.32 -5.37
C PHE A 704 -0.11 28.13 -3.85
N ALA A 705 1.06 28.08 -3.22
CA ALA A 705 1.17 27.96 -1.76
C ALA A 705 0.54 29.19 -1.08
N GLU A 706 0.87 30.39 -1.57
CA GLU A 706 0.36 31.67 -1.11
C GLU A 706 -1.16 31.80 -1.32
N TRP A 707 -1.69 31.24 -2.42
CA TRP A 707 -3.13 31.15 -2.66
C TRP A 707 -3.84 30.21 -1.68
N LEU A 708 -3.30 29.02 -1.42
CA LEU A 708 -3.86 28.05 -0.48
C LEU A 708 -3.92 28.56 0.96
N GLU A 709 -2.98 29.41 1.36
CA GLU A 709 -3.01 30.06 2.67
C GLU A 709 -4.26 30.95 2.89
N VAL A 710 -4.90 31.41 1.82
CA VAL A 710 -6.12 32.23 1.86
C VAL A 710 -7.38 31.41 1.55
N ASP A 711 -7.35 30.57 0.51
CA ASP A 711 -8.54 29.85 0.01
C ASP A 711 -8.81 28.50 0.71
N CYS A 712 -7.82 27.93 1.41
CA CYS A 712 -7.90 26.57 1.97
C CYS A 712 -7.71 26.54 3.51
N PRO A 713 -8.65 27.07 4.31
CA PRO A 713 -8.51 27.14 5.77
C PRO A 713 -8.46 25.77 6.46
N SER A 714 -8.98 24.71 5.82
CA SER A 714 -8.93 23.33 6.35
C SER A 714 -7.50 22.82 6.55
N LEU A 715 -6.52 23.28 5.76
CA LEU A 715 -5.10 22.93 5.96
C LEU A 715 -4.54 23.40 7.31
N ARG A 716 -5.13 24.43 7.91
CA ARG A 716 -4.78 24.97 9.23
C ARG A 716 -5.68 24.46 10.36
N ASP A 717 -6.70 23.67 10.05
CA ASP A 717 -7.70 23.15 11.00
C ASP A 717 -7.24 21.80 11.59
N PRO A 718 -6.76 21.76 12.85
CA PRO A 718 -6.28 20.54 13.49
C PRO A 718 -7.40 19.52 13.76
N THR A 719 -8.67 19.94 13.73
CA THR A 719 -9.83 19.04 13.89
C THR A 719 -10.15 18.27 12.60
N LYS A 720 -9.62 18.74 11.45
CA LYS A 720 -9.71 18.09 10.14
C LYS A 720 -8.39 17.44 9.70
N GLY A 721 -7.44 17.29 10.62
CA GLY A 721 -6.09 16.76 10.35
C GLY A 721 -5.11 17.75 9.72
N GLY A 722 -5.46 19.03 9.64
CA GLY A 722 -4.55 20.12 9.30
C GLY A 722 -3.61 20.47 10.45
N ASP A 723 -2.81 21.53 10.28
CA ASP A 723 -1.96 22.10 11.33
C ASP A 723 -1.76 23.60 11.08
N PRO A 724 -1.98 24.48 12.08
CA PRO A 724 -1.88 25.93 11.91
C PRO A 724 -0.55 26.43 11.33
N ASP A 725 0.55 25.75 11.65
CA ASP A 725 1.90 26.08 11.20
C ASP A 725 2.23 25.46 9.82
N LEU A 726 1.26 24.75 9.21
CA LEU A 726 1.42 23.93 8.00
C LEU A 726 2.58 22.91 8.12
N ASN A 727 2.86 22.47 9.35
CA ASN A 727 3.97 21.56 9.70
C ASN A 727 3.50 20.11 9.89
N ILE A 728 2.54 19.68 9.07
CA ILE A 728 2.20 18.27 8.87
C ILE A 728 3.02 17.70 7.71
N SER A 729 3.51 16.47 7.89
CA SER A 729 4.18 15.76 6.80
C SER A 729 3.17 15.46 5.69
N VAL A 730 3.58 15.61 4.42
CA VAL A 730 2.74 15.36 3.24
C VAL A 730 1.95 14.04 3.33
N ARG A 731 2.61 12.97 3.74
CA ARG A 731 2.04 11.62 3.94
C ARG A 731 0.85 11.55 4.93
N CYS A 732 0.67 12.55 5.79
CA CYS A 732 -0.41 12.63 6.79
C CYS A 732 -1.70 13.23 6.24
N LEU A 733 -1.67 13.92 5.09
CA LEU A 733 -2.83 14.58 4.49
C LEU A 733 -3.99 13.58 4.34
N SER A 734 -5.15 13.92 4.89
CA SER A 734 -6.38 13.16 4.67
C SER A 734 -6.85 13.33 3.22
N VAL A 735 -7.72 12.41 2.80
CA VAL A 735 -8.49 12.49 1.55
C VAL A 735 -9.16 13.85 1.40
N ASP A 736 -9.80 14.33 2.47
CA ASP A 736 -10.59 15.56 2.46
C ASP A 736 -9.70 16.82 2.34
N LEU A 737 -8.47 16.77 2.85
CA LEU A 737 -7.47 17.83 2.63
C LEU A 737 -6.95 17.83 1.17
N TYR A 738 -6.79 16.67 0.54
CA TYR A 738 -6.49 16.63 -0.89
C TYR A 738 -7.65 17.14 -1.75
N GLU A 739 -8.90 16.81 -1.41
CA GLU A 739 -10.09 17.36 -2.06
C GLU A 739 -10.12 18.88 -1.96
N ALA A 740 -9.89 19.44 -0.76
CA ALA A 740 -9.82 20.89 -0.55
C ALA A 740 -8.68 21.57 -1.32
N ILE A 741 -7.49 20.95 -1.41
CA ILE A 741 -6.38 21.46 -2.24
C ILE A 741 -6.77 21.49 -3.73
N VAL A 742 -7.41 20.43 -4.24
CA VAL A 742 -7.85 20.34 -5.65
C VAL A 742 -8.93 21.37 -5.94
N GLU A 743 -9.91 21.55 -5.05
CA GLU A 743 -10.91 22.60 -5.20
C GLU A 743 -10.30 24.00 -5.22
N SER A 744 -9.37 24.30 -4.31
CA SER A 744 -8.65 25.57 -4.31
C SER A 744 -7.83 25.80 -5.58
N TRP A 745 -7.24 24.74 -6.15
CA TRP A 745 -6.59 24.81 -7.47
C TRP A 745 -7.59 25.12 -8.58
N LEU A 746 -8.78 24.51 -8.58
CA LEU A 746 -9.82 24.78 -9.58
C LEU A 746 -10.38 26.21 -9.46
N ARG A 747 -10.49 26.76 -8.25
CA ARG A 747 -10.86 28.16 -7.99
C ARG A 747 -9.76 29.16 -8.33
N TRP A 748 -8.49 28.74 -8.38
CA TRP A 748 -7.36 29.65 -8.55
C TRP A 748 -7.40 30.38 -9.91
N PRO A 749 -7.43 31.73 -9.94
CA PRO A 749 -7.62 32.49 -11.19
C PRO A 749 -6.46 32.41 -12.18
N VAL A 750 -5.24 32.22 -11.69
CA VAL A 750 -4.00 32.19 -12.49
C VAL A 750 -3.39 30.78 -12.60
N ARG A 751 -4.21 29.74 -12.40
CA ARG A 751 -3.78 28.34 -12.56
C ARG A 751 -3.28 28.05 -13.98
N PRO A 752 -2.25 27.21 -14.14
CA PRO A 752 -1.73 26.85 -15.46
C PRO A 752 -2.73 26.01 -16.26
N THR A 753 -2.58 26.05 -17.58
CA THR A 753 -3.32 25.18 -18.49
C THR A 753 -2.85 23.72 -18.39
N ARG A 754 -3.70 22.78 -18.82
CA ARG A 754 -3.34 21.34 -18.89
C ARG A 754 -2.06 21.09 -19.69
N MET A 755 -1.83 21.86 -20.76
CA MET A 755 -0.62 21.74 -21.58
C MET A 755 0.65 22.22 -20.85
N GLU A 756 0.55 23.23 -19.99
CA GLU A 756 1.68 23.72 -19.20
C GLU A 756 2.04 22.75 -18.07
N MET A 757 1.03 22.20 -17.37
CA MET A 757 1.23 21.11 -16.42
C MET A 757 1.92 19.91 -17.07
N LEU A 758 1.39 19.40 -18.20
CA LEU A 758 1.96 18.26 -18.90
C LEU A 758 3.41 18.50 -19.37
N ARG A 759 3.75 19.71 -19.82
CA ARG A 759 5.14 20.09 -20.14
C ARG A 759 6.05 19.98 -18.91
N MET A 760 5.65 20.57 -17.79
CA MET A 760 6.43 20.55 -16.54
C MET A 760 6.57 19.14 -15.95
N THR A 761 5.53 18.30 -16.06
CA THR A 761 5.63 16.88 -15.67
C THR A 761 6.60 16.14 -16.59
N SER A 762 6.57 16.39 -17.91
CA SER A 762 7.44 15.71 -18.89
C SER A 762 8.93 15.98 -18.70
N SER A 763 9.31 17.13 -18.12
CA SER A 763 10.70 17.39 -17.68
C SER A 763 11.08 16.55 -16.46
N ASN A 764 10.20 16.46 -15.45
CA ASN A 764 10.47 15.73 -14.21
C ASN A 764 10.47 14.19 -14.40
N TRP A 765 9.80 13.67 -15.44
CA TRP A 765 9.81 12.24 -15.78
C TRP A 765 11.17 11.71 -16.29
N ARG A 766 12.14 12.57 -16.66
CA ARG A 766 13.47 12.10 -17.10
C ARG A 766 14.30 11.51 -15.95
N ASP A 767 14.26 12.15 -14.79
CA ASP A 767 15.11 11.78 -13.65
C ASP A 767 14.66 10.49 -12.94
N PHE A 768 13.41 10.05 -13.17
CA PHE A 768 12.88 8.79 -12.64
C PHE A 768 13.28 7.53 -13.45
N ARG A 769 14.05 7.65 -14.55
CA ARG A 769 14.41 6.52 -15.42
C ARG A 769 15.85 5.99 -15.31
N GLU A 770 16.80 6.72 -14.73
CA GLU A 770 18.23 6.33 -14.75
C GLU A 770 18.68 5.35 -13.64
N GLY A 771 17.74 4.68 -12.97
CA GLY A 771 18.05 3.75 -11.86
C GLY A 771 18.11 2.25 -12.20
N ASP A 772 17.17 1.74 -13.02
CA ASP A 772 16.84 0.30 -13.06
C ASP A 772 16.48 -0.25 -14.47
N TRP A 773 16.89 0.43 -15.55
CA TRP A 773 16.57 0.03 -16.93
C TRP A 773 17.76 0.10 -17.89
N GLU A 774 18.55 -0.97 -17.98
CA GLU A 774 19.19 -1.33 -19.25
C GLU A 774 18.18 -2.11 -20.10
N PRO A 775 17.77 -1.61 -21.28
CA PRO A 775 17.08 -2.43 -22.26
C PRO A 775 18.09 -3.45 -22.80
N ARG A 776 17.76 -4.75 -22.72
CA ARG A 776 18.41 -5.74 -23.57
C ARG A 776 17.72 -5.72 -24.92
N ASP A 777 18.39 -5.15 -25.91
CA ASP A 777 17.96 -5.15 -27.31
C ASP A 777 18.02 -6.58 -27.88
N GLU A 778 16.95 -7.34 -27.69
CA GLU A 778 16.64 -8.52 -28.51
C GLU A 778 15.16 -8.46 -28.94
N ILE A 779 14.88 -8.98 -30.15
CA ILE A 779 13.57 -9.00 -30.83
C ILE A 779 13.20 -7.68 -31.55
N LEU A 780 13.99 -7.35 -32.57
CA LEU A 780 13.47 -6.92 -33.86
C LEU A 780 13.79 -7.99 -34.92
N THR A 781 12.96 -9.03 -34.99
CA THR A 781 12.73 -9.92 -36.15
C THR A 781 11.53 -10.81 -35.88
#